data_AF-A0A845WZF9-F1
#
_entry.id   AF-A0A845WZF9-F1
#
_cell.length_a   1.000
_cell.length_b   1.000
_cell.length_c   1.000
_cell.angle_alpha   90.00
_cell.angle_beta   90.00
_cell.angle_gamma   90.00
#
_symmetry.space_group_name_H-M   'P 1'
#
loop_
_entity.id
_entity.type
_entity.pdbx_description
1 polymer ?
#
loop_
_entity_poly.entity_id
_entity_poly.type
_entity_poly.pdbx_seq_one_letter_code
_entity_poly.pdbx_strand_id
1 'polypeptide(L)'
;MDFLTTTVLVSSSTDPKTFGTGFVVYQDQERSYVVTCAHVVESIKKSGDLSQLQVGSMIAEVIALGKPDEIDLAVLTVPLILERKALPLQVKSEAGETVKVTGQSLKGAARIGKVLDGVLEEEVTFPSPGWLSVRGWQLSFQEKDKVEKGYSGGPVFVGERVVAVAAIEEKQGVGAFAVSINALALIWPEMPPELLRSISSARSAPTLTVQEKIKQVLSSRWSFAIGTGTVISFVILLIRLMGFLELWELAIYDHSLRMRPSESIDKRLAIIEATTKDLNDQRERNENGKGAISDVGLQEVLEKLSQEEFRPSVIALDLYRDFPEDPLRDTFNQFNKEGGTDLFLICEQSNARNKLGVDPPSGFMPEHIGFSNAILDEDGILRRQLVKSNPGKSRCKSNKSLAVAVAVRYLEKLKGKTIENDDLWSEKGDLKLPNTSIKRISTFRFGGYAELDSNGVQFLLNYRDENIDKSRDIDISQFQFEDVRFKFEDVRKGTIDAVDFKNRIVLIGITDRTEAVDYVQTPYGEMAGVVVHAHMISQIISTELDQRSQIQVWSFEREFLWILLWGLGGSIWGIWLISHRKSVVWSVTGLSLGCIIGCVAVYLIGTEGMKLYTVWIPILPPALSWTVAGIIVNIVYYCMKSLKVEHN
;
A
#
# COMPACT_ATOMS: atom_id res chain seq x y z
N MET A 1 -51.99 34.73 7.88
CA MET A 1 -51.31 35.64 8.84
C MET A 1 -51.09 37.01 8.21
N ASP A 2 -51.35 38.13 8.90
CA ASP A 2 -50.91 39.46 8.44
C ASP A 2 -49.47 39.72 8.89
N PHE A 3 -48.50 39.41 8.02
CA PHE A 3 -47.08 39.46 8.31
C PHE A 3 -46.61 40.84 8.79
N LEU A 4 -47.21 41.94 8.31
CA LEU A 4 -46.80 43.30 8.71
C LEU A 4 -47.07 43.58 10.20
N THR A 5 -48.08 42.94 10.77
CA THR A 5 -48.45 43.05 12.19
C THR A 5 -47.63 42.15 13.11
N THR A 6 -46.71 41.35 12.58
CA THR A 6 -45.94 40.37 13.36
C THR A 6 -44.67 40.94 13.99
N THR A 7 -44.30 42.15 13.59
CA THR A 7 -43.06 42.78 13.99
C THR A 7 -43.30 43.94 14.97
N VAL A 8 -42.25 44.23 15.72
CA VAL A 8 -42.12 45.38 16.62
C VAL A 8 -40.86 46.15 16.25
N LEU A 9 -40.89 47.46 16.47
CA LEU A 9 -39.72 48.30 16.24
C LEU A 9 -38.78 48.19 17.43
N VAL A 10 -37.48 47.99 17.17
CA VAL A 10 -36.43 48.11 18.18
C VAL A 10 -35.65 49.39 17.89
N SER A 11 -35.62 50.36 18.80
CA SER A 11 -35.00 51.66 18.53
C SER A 11 -34.44 52.33 19.79
N SER A 12 -33.61 53.36 19.59
CA SER A 12 -33.23 54.28 20.66
C SER A 12 -34.32 55.34 20.90
N SER A 13 -34.59 55.68 22.16
CA SER A 13 -35.49 56.77 22.54
C SER A 13 -34.96 58.17 22.20
N THR A 14 -33.64 58.30 22.00
CA THR A 14 -32.94 59.58 21.78
C THR A 14 -32.44 59.75 20.34
N ASP A 15 -32.22 58.65 19.62
CA ASP A 15 -31.80 58.64 18.22
C ASP A 15 -32.76 57.82 17.34
N PRO A 16 -33.76 58.46 16.71
CA PRO A 16 -34.76 57.76 15.90
C PRO A 16 -34.18 57.16 14.60
N LYS A 17 -32.93 57.46 14.24
CA LYS A 17 -32.24 56.93 13.04
C LYS A 17 -31.53 55.60 13.30
N THR A 18 -31.33 55.23 14.55
CA THR A 18 -30.75 53.94 14.96
C THR A 18 -31.87 53.02 15.41
N PHE A 19 -32.24 52.09 14.54
CA PHE A 19 -33.35 51.16 14.75
C PHE A 19 -33.15 49.87 13.97
N GLY A 20 -33.89 48.86 14.36
CA GLY A 20 -34.08 47.60 13.65
C GLY A 20 -35.47 47.05 13.90
N THR A 21 -35.68 45.81 13.48
CA THR A 21 -36.92 45.09 13.67
C THR A 21 -36.73 44.02 14.74
N GLY A 22 -37.78 43.72 15.50
CA GLY A 22 -37.86 42.53 16.33
C GLY A 22 -39.22 41.87 16.23
N PHE A 23 -39.38 40.72 16.86
CA PHE A 23 -40.66 40.01 16.91
C PHE A 23 -40.79 39.19 18.21
N VAL A 24 -42.03 38.99 18.65
CA VAL A 24 -42.31 38.29 19.91
C VAL A 24 -42.17 36.78 19.68
N VAL A 25 -41.36 36.12 20.51
CA VAL A 25 -41.16 34.65 20.46
C VAL A 25 -41.79 33.92 21.64
N TYR A 26 -42.03 34.63 22.74
CA TYR A 26 -42.65 34.08 23.94
C TYR A 26 -43.33 35.19 24.74
N GLN A 27 -44.38 34.85 25.48
CA GLN A 27 -45.07 35.74 26.40
C GLN A 27 -45.47 34.95 27.65
N ASP A 28 -45.24 35.54 28.82
CA ASP A 28 -45.82 35.06 30.07
C ASP A 28 -46.98 35.99 30.51
N GLN A 29 -47.43 35.89 31.76
CA GLN A 29 -48.56 36.68 32.25
C GLN A 29 -48.26 38.18 32.38
N GLU A 30 -46.98 38.58 32.43
CA GLU A 30 -46.54 39.94 32.72
C GLU A 30 -45.62 40.54 31.66
N ARG A 31 -44.93 39.71 30.87
CA ARG A 31 -43.84 40.12 29.97
C ARG A 31 -43.94 39.51 28.59
N SER A 32 -43.35 40.20 27.61
CA SER A 32 -43.14 39.73 26.24
C SER A 32 -41.65 39.66 25.93
N TYR A 33 -41.22 38.57 25.29
CA TYR A 33 -39.83 38.32 24.92
C TYR A 33 -39.67 38.48 23.41
N VAL A 34 -38.77 39.38 23.02
CA VAL A 34 -38.60 39.87 21.66
C VAL A 34 -37.22 39.50 21.16
N VAL A 35 -37.15 38.87 19.99
CA VAL A 35 -35.89 38.55 19.32
C VAL A 35 -35.57 39.61 18.29
N THR A 36 -34.29 39.99 18.21
CA THR A 36 -33.72 40.92 17.22
C THR A 36 -32.24 40.56 16.97
N CYS A 37 -31.51 41.34 16.17
CA CYS A 37 -30.07 41.18 15.97
C CYS A 37 -29.25 41.82 17.08
N ALA A 38 -28.09 41.25 17.40
CA ALA A 38 -27.18 41.80 18.40
C ALA A 38 -26.61 43.16 17.96
N HIS A 39 -26.25 43.32 16.69
CA HIS A 39 -25.70 44.57 16.16
C HIS A 39 -26.70 45.75 16.25
N VAL A 40 -28.01 45.48 16.24
CA VAL A 40 -29.05 46.52 16.42
C VAL A 40 -28.97 47.06 17.85
N VAL A 41 -28.91 46.17 18.84
CA VAL A 41 -28.78 46.51 20.26
C VAL A 41 -27.44 47.20 20.53
N GLU A 42 -26.35 46.72 19.95
CA GLU A 42 -25.04 47.35 20.08
C GLU A 42 -24.95 48.73 19.43
N SER A 43 -25.60 48.93 18.28
CA SER A 43 -25.64 50.24 17.62
C SER A 43 -26.33 51.27 18.50
N ILE A 44 -27.41 50.88 19.19
CA ILE A 44 -28.13 51.73 20.17
C ILE A 44 -27.24 52.00 21.39
N LYS A 45 -26.51 50.99 21.88
CA LYS A 45 -25.53 51.15 22.96
C LYS A 45 -24.34 52.04 22.58
N LYS A 46 -23.99 52.13 21.30
CA LYS A 46 -22.91 53.01 20.82
C LYS A 46 -23.39 54.46 20.65
N SER A 47 -24.66 54.67 20.31
CA SER A 47 -25.25 56.01 20.17
C SER A 47 -25.82 56.59 21.46
N GLY A 48 -25.98 55.77 22.51
CA GLY A 48 -26.51 56.18 23.82
C GLY A 48 -26.29 55.11 24.90
N ASP A 49 -27.13 55.10 25.94
CA ASP A 49 -27.09 54.07 26.99
C ASP A 49 -28.17 52.99 26.73
N LEU A 50 -27.97 51.76 27.22
CA LEU A 50 -28.95 50.68 27.12
C LEU A 50 -30.27 51.01 27.84
N SER A 51 -30.26 51.96 28.79
CA SER A 51 -31.48 52.53 29.38
C SER A 51 -32.40 53.24 28.36
N GLN A 52 -31.90 53.50 27.14
CA GLN A 52 -32.63 54.13 26.04
C GLN A 52 -33.16 53.12 25.01
N LEU A 53 -32.88 51.82 25.19
CA LEU A 53 -33.36 50.75 24.32
C LEU A 53 -34.88 50.59 24.47
N GLN A 54 -35.60 50.73 23.37
CA GLN A 54 -37.05 50.59 23.34
C GLN A 54 -37.50 49.52 22.36
N VAL A 55 -38.57 48.80 22.74
CA VAL A 55 -39.42 48.04 21.83
C VAL A 55 -40.75 48.78 21.70
N GLY A 56 -41.02 49.34 20.51
CA GLY A 56 -42.12 50.28 20.33
C GLY A 56 -41.91 51.54 21.17
N SER A 57 -42.80 51.79 22.14
CA SER A 57 -42.68 52.90 23.11
C SER A 57 -42.26 52.45 24.51
N MET A 58 -41.99 51.15 24.71
CA MET A 58 -41.64 50.56 26.01
C MET A 58 -40.14 50.42 26.15
N ILE A 59 -39.59 50.75 27.33
CA ILE A 59 -38.18 50.49 27.67
C ILE A 59 -37.98 48.98 27.78
N ALA A 60 -36.92 48.47 27.14
CA ALA A 60 -36.62 47.05 27.06
C ALA A 60 -35.36 46.68 27.86
N GLU A 61 -35.41 45.53 28.53
CA GLU A 61 -34.28 44.92 29.21
C GLU A 61 -33.65 43.85 28.31
N VAL A 62 -32.32 43.76 28.29
CA VAL A 62 -31.60 42.73 27.54
C VAL A 62 -31.51 41.45 28.38
N ILE A 63 -32.13 40.37 27.91
CA ILE A 63 -32.09 39.04 28.57
C ILE A 63 -30.91 38.21 28.09
N ALA A 64 -30.64 38.25 26.79
CA ALA A 64 -29.52 37.55 26.18
C ALA A 64 -28.96 38.40 25.03
N LEU A 65 -27.64 38.42 24.91
CA LEU A 65 -26.95 39.16 23.85
C LEU A 65 -25.80 38.30 23.32
N GLY A 66 -25.93 37.84 22.08
CA GLY A 66 -24.79 37.27 21.35
C GLY A 66 -23.85 38.37 20.85
N LYS A 67 -22.72 37.98 20.23
CA LYS A 67 -21.81 38.93 19.60
C LYS A 67 -22.11 39.05 18.11
N PRO A 68 -22.09 40.25 17.51
CA PRO A 68 -22.33 40.44 16.07
C PRO A 68 -21.43 39.58 15.17
N ASP A 69 -20.16 39.40 15.55
CA ASP A 69 -19.18 38.64 14.78
C ASP A 69 -19.27 37.10 15.00
N GLU A 70 -20.17 36.64 15.86
CA GLU A 70 -20.37 35.21 16.20
C GLU A 70 -21.83 34.78 15.99
N ILE A 71 -22.70 35.10 16.96
CA ILE A 71 -24.15 34.84 16.91
C ILE A 71 -24.85 36.19 17.00
N ASP A 72 -25.23 36.76 15.86
CA ASP A 72 -25.86 38.07 15.77
C ASP A 72 -27.35 38.06 16.17
N LEU A 73 -27.63 37.63 17.40
CA LEU A 73 -28.96 37.58 17.99
C LEU A 73 -28.98 38.22 19.38
N ALA A 74 -30.10 38.84 19.70
CA ALA A 74 -30.40 39.34 21.03
C ALA A 74 -31.84 39.01 21.42
N VAL A 75 -32.06 38.78 22.71
CA VAL A 75 -33.37 38.59 23.32
C VAL A 75 -33.62 39.74 24.29
N LEU A 76 -34.71 40.45 24.08
CA LEU A 76 -35.18 41.56 24.90
C LEU A 76 -36.45 41.18 25.64
N THR A 77 -36.71 41.80 26.79
CA THR A 77 -37.99 41.70 27.49
C THR A 77 -38.60 43.08 27.73
N VAL A 78 -39.93 43.15 27.61
CA VAL A 78 -40.76 44.32 27.89
C VAL A 78 -42.05 43.90 28.60
N PRO A 79 -42.78 44.83 29.24
CA PRO A 79 -44.15 44.57 29.69
C PRO A 79 -45.02 43.96 28.59
N LEU A 80 -45.98 43.13 29.00
CA LEU A 80 -46.82 42.33 28.09
C LEU A 80 -47.46 43.15 26.95
N ILE A 81 -47.16 42.78 25.71
CA ILE A 81 -47.75 43.37 24.50
C ILE A 81 -48.99 42.57 24.08
N LEU A 82 -50.18 42.94 24.56
CA LEU A 82 -51.43 42.22 24.28
C LEU A 82 -51.80 42.18 22.78
N GLU A 83 -51.37 43.18 22.00
CA GLU A 83 -51.68 43.31 20.58
C GLU A 83 -50.75 42.49 19.65
N ARG A 84 -49.74 41.82 20.21
CA ARG A 84 -48.75 41.03 19.45
C ARG A 84 -48.62 39.65 20.07
N LYS A 85 -48.95 38.61 19.30
CA LYS A 85 -48.81 37.22 19.75
C LYS A 85 -47.40 36.69 19.48
N ALA A 86 -46.94 35.78 20.33
CA ALA A 86 -45.73 35.00 20.08
C ALA A 86 -45.82 34.22 18.76
N LEU A 87 -44.77 34.32 17.95
CA LEU A 87 -44.71 33.69 16.64
C LEU A 87 -44.30 32.21 16.74
N PRO A 88 -44.94 31.31 15.96
CA PRO A 88 -44.54 29.92 15.94
C PRO A 88 -43.18 29.74 15.26
N LEU A 89 -42.27 29.03 15.93
CA LEU A 89 -40.91 28.79 15.45
C LEU A 89 -40.79 27.43 14.76
N GLN A 90 -39.91 27.33 13.77
CA GLN A 90 -39.58 26.10 13.07
C GLN A 90 -38.07 26.01 12.84
N VAL A 91 -37.42 24.97 13.36
CA VAL A 91 -35.96 24.83 13.22
C VAL A 91 -35.54 24.28 11.87
N LYS A 92 -36.33 23.38 11.28
CA LYS A 92 -36.02 22.77 9.99
C LYS A 92 -36.35 23.74 8.86
N SER A 93 -35.36 23.98 8.00
CA SER A 93 -35.49 24.69 6.74
C SER A 93 -34.52 24.08 5.75
N GLU A 94 -34.82 24.18 4.46
CA GLU A 94 -33.99 23.64 3.37
C GLU A 94 -33.70 24.73 2.33
N ALA A 95 -32.55 24.60 1.65
CA ALA A 95 -32.22 25.43 0.51
C ALA A 95 -33.30 25.30 -0.58
N GLY A 96 -33.69 26.43 -1.17
CA GLY A 96 -34.74 26.53 -2.18
C GLY A 96 -36.14 26.82 -1.63
N GLU A 97 -36.35 26.83 -0.31
CA GLU A 97 -37.65 27.25 0.26
C GLU A 97 -37.92 28.74 0.02
N THR A 98 -39.12 29.06 -0.44
CA THR A 98 -39.58 30.44 -0.58
C THR A 98 -39.85 31.03 0.80
N VAL A 99 -39.31 32.21 1.05
CA VAL A 99 -39.42 32.91 2.33
C VAL A 99 -40.05 34.27 2.21
N LYS A 100 -40.68 34.71 3.31
CA LYS A 100 -41.11 36.09 3.51
C LYS A 100 -40.30 36.71 4.63
N VAL A 101 -39.68 37.86 4.37
CA VAL A 101 -38.94 38.63 5.38
C VAL A 101 -39.71 39.90 5.68
N THR A 102 -40.02 40.13 6.95
CA THR A 102 -40.74 41.34 7.35
C THR A 102 -39.85 42.26 8.16
N GLY A 103 -39.89 43.54 7.81
CA GLY A 103 -39.17 44.59 8.51
C GLY A 103 -39.81 45.95 8.33
N GLN A 104 -39.30 46.93 9.07
CA GLN A 104 -39.70 48.32 8.92
C GLN A 104 -38.59 49.08 8.21
N SER A 105 -38.92 49.89 7.21
CA SER A 105 -37.98 50.79 6.54
C SER A 105 -38.37 52.25 6.73
N LEU A 106 -37.39 53.16 6.63
CA LEU A 106 -37.59 54.60 6.65
C LEU A 106 -37.77 55.13 5.22
N LYS A 107 -38.90 55.77 4.96
CA LYS A 107 -39.14 56.55 3.74
C LYS A 107 -39.40 58.01 4.10
N GLY A 108 -38.34 58.81 4.10
CA GLY A 108 -38.38 60.19 4.62
C GLY A 108 -38.50 60.19 6.15
N ALA A 109 -39.54 60.84 6.68
CA ALA A 109 -39.84 60.87 8.13
C ALA A 109 -40.83 59.77 8.59
N ALA A 110 -41.40 59.00 7.65
CA ALA A 110 -42.36 57.95 7.95
C ALA A 110 -41.70 56.56 7.92
N ARG A 111 -42.12 55.68 8.84
CA ARG A 111 -41.74 54.26 8.87
C ARG A 111 -42.82 53.45 8.15
N ILE A 112 -42.41 52.64 7.18
CA ILE A 112 -43.32 51.82 6.38
C ILE A 112 -42.90 50.35 6.56
N GLY A 113 -43.84 49.52 7.02
CA GLY A 113 -43.66 48.08 7.04
C GLY A 113 -43.81 47.53 5.61
N LYS A 114 -42.86 46.69 5.18
CA LYS A 114 -42.94 46.01 3.88
C LYS A 114 -42.48 44.56 4.05
N VAL A 115 -43.19 43.65 3.38
CA VAL A 115 -42.80 42.23 3.28
C VAL A 115 -41.96 42.07 2.01
N LEU A 116 -40.81 41.41 2.14
CA LEU A 116 -39.96 41.02 1.01
C LEU A 116 -40.16 39.54 0.75
N ASP A 117 -40.37 39.18 -0.52
CA ASP A 117 -40.39 37.79 -0.96
C ASP A 117 -39.00 37.37 -1.42
N GLY A 118 -38.50 36.24 -0.92
CA GLY A 118 -37.16 35.75 -1.19
C GLY A 118 -37.05 34.23 -1.15
N VAL A 119 -35.82 33.72 -1.20
CA VAL A 119 -35.49 32.29 -1.16
C VAL A 119 -34.29 32.06 -0.24
N LEU A 120 -34.28 30.93 0.48
CA LEU A 120 -33.10 30.42 1.18
C LEU A 120 -32.14 29.81 0.15
N GLU A 121 -30.95 30.37 -0.08
CA GLU A 121 -30.04 29.89 -1.12
C GLU A 121 -29.07 28.82 -0.60
N GLU A 122 -28.03 29.23 0.12
CA GLU A 122 -26.99 28.35 0.63
C GLU A 122 -27.00 28.35 2.16
N GLU A 123 -26.79 27.16 2.74
CA GLU A 123 -26.60 27.00 4.18
C GLU A 123 -25.19 27.49 4.54
N VAL A 124 -25.11 28.52 5.38
CA VAL A 124 -23.85 29.08 5.89
C VAL A 124 -23.65 28.69 7.34
N THR A 125 -22.39 28.67 7.80
CA THR A 125 -22.08 28.43 9.22
C THR A 125 -21.39 29.64 9.83
N PHE A 126 -21.89 30.07 10.98
CA PHE A 126 -21.29 31.15 11.77
C PHE A 126 -20.42 30.59 12.90
N PRO A 127 -19.26 31.21 13.16
CA PRO A 127 -18.40 30.82 14.28
C PRO A 127 -19.10 31.10 15.62
N SER A 128 -18.99 30.18 16.58
CA SER A 128 -19.50 30.34 17.95
C SER A 128 -18.40 29.99 18.96
N PRO A 129 -18.45 30.49 20.21
CA PRO A 129 -17.54 30.08 21.26
C PRO A 129 -17.65 28.58 21.57
N GLY A 130 -16.49 27.92 21.75
CA GLY A 130 -16.41 26.46 21.79
C GLY A 130 -16.56 25.86 20.38
N TRP A 131 -16.22 24.60 20.17
CA TRP A 131 -16.18 23.94 18.84
C TRP A 131 -17.54 23.77 18.13
N LEU A 132 -18.53 24.62 18.42
CA LEU A 132 -19.89 24.61 17.89
C LEU A 132 -19.98 25.60 16.71
N SER A 133 -20.72 25.22 15.67
CA SER A 133 -21.05 26.09 14.53
C SER A 133 -22.56 26.32 14.47
N VAL A 134 -22.98 27.57 14.24
CA VAL A 134 -24.41 27.91 14.12
C VAL A 134 -24.81 27.92 12.65
N ARG A 135 -25.92 27.25 12.33
CA ARG A 135 -26.49 27.25 10.97
C ARG A 135 -27.13 28.60 10.66
N GLY A 136 -26.96 29.05 9.43
CA GLY A 136 -27.57 30.24 8.86
C GLY A 136 -27.88 30.05 7.39
N TRP A 137 -28.42 31.10 6.80
CA TRP A 137 -28.85 31.10 5.41
C TRP A 137 -28.39 32.36 4.70
N GLN A 138 -27.94 32.22 3.46
CA GLN A 138 -27.93 33.32 2.52
C GLN A 138 -29.33 33.52 1.94
N LEU A 139 -29.78 34.76 1.88
CA LEU A 139 -31.08 35.17 1.35
C LEU A 139 -30.91 35.88 0.01
N SER A 140 -31.73 35.47 -0.97
CA SER A 140 -31.95 36.25 -2.19
C SER A 140 -33.38 36.75 -2.29
N PHE A 141 -33.53 37.93 -2.88
CA PHE A 141 -34.81 38.61 -3.07
C PHE A 141 -35.04 38.86 -4.57
N GLN A 142 -36.30 39.03 -4.97
CA GLN A 142 -36.63 39.35 -6.37
C GLN A 142 -36.03 40.71 -6.78
N GLU A 143 -35.61 40.86 -8.05
CA GLU A 143 -34.81 42.00 -8.58
C GLU A 143 -35.37 43.42 -8.29
N LYS A 144 -36.65 43.54 -7.94
CA LYS A 144 -37.32 44.83 -7.65
C LYS A 144 -37.24 45.23 -6.17
N ASP A 145 -36.80 44.33 -5.30
CA ASP A 145 -36.78 44.50 -3.86
C ASP A 145 -35.34 44.75 -3.36
N LYS A 146 -34.95 46.03 -3.32
CA LYS A 146 -33.74 46.41 -2.57
C LYS A 146 -34.00 46.27 -1.08
N VAL A 147 -33.11 45.58 -0.40
CA VAL A 147 -33.14 45.45 1.06
C VAL A 147 -32.67 46.77 1.67
N GLU A 148 -33.56 47.42 2.41
CA GLU A 148 -33.30 48.73 3.02
C GLU A 148 -32.92 48.59 4.51
N LYS A 149 -32.31 49.64 5.08
CA LYS A 149 -31.99 49.67 6.51
C LYS A 149 -33.26 49.56 7.35
N GLY A 150 -33.27 48.59 8.27
CA GLY A 150 -34.35 48.38 9.24
C GLY A 150 -34.97 46.99 9.23
N TYR A 151 -34.63 46.14 8.25
CA TYR A 151 -35.01 44.73 8.23
C TYR A 151 -34.19 43.83 9.17
N SER A 152 -33.02 44.30 9.62
CA SER A 152 -32.18 43.57 10.58
C SER A 152 -32.94 43.30 11.88
N GLY A 153 -32.90 42.04 12.33
CA GLY A 153 -33.66 41.50 13.45
C GLY A 153 -35.09 41.06 13.11
N GLY A 154 -35.52 41.22 11.86
CA GLY A 154 -36.83 40.78 11.39
C GLY A 154 -36.96 39.26 11.26
N PRO A 155 -38.18 38.70 11.40
CA PRO A 155 -38.43 37.27 11.22
C PRO A 155 -38.37 36.87 9.73
N VAL A 156 -37.74 35.72 9.47
CA VAL A 156 -37.76 35.04 8.17
C VAL A 156 -38.77 33.89 8.25
N PHE A 157 -39.83 33.98 7.45
CA PHE A 157 -40.93 33.00 7.45
C PHE A 157 -40.80 31.99 6.32
N VAL A 158 -41.00 30.72 6.65
CA VAL A 158 -41.40 29.67 5.69
C VAL A 158 -42.85 29.31 6.01
N GLY A 159 -43.77 29.59 5.09
CA GLY A 159 -45.20 29.54 5.39
C GLY A 159 -45.60 30.55 6.47
N GLU A 160 -46.17 30.07 7.59
CA GLU A 160 -46.54 30.91 8.74
C GLU A 160 -45.61 30.73 9.96
N ARG A 161 -44.45 30.08 9.79
CA ARG A 161 -43.49 29.81 10.87
C ARG A 161 -42.16 30.51 10.66
N VAL A 162 -41.55 30.98 11.74
CA VAL A 162 -40.25 31.65 11.71
C VAL A 162 -39.13 30.62 11.76
N VAL A 163 -38.26 30.64 10.75
CA VAL A 163 -37.11 29.70 10.64
C VAL A 163 -35.76 30.33 10.95
N ALA A 164 -35.66 31.64 10.78
CA ALA A 164 -34.43 32.39 10.98
C ALA A 164 -34.72 33.87 11.30
N VAL A 165 -33.69 34.60 11.71
CA VAL A 165 -33.73 36.05 11.96
C VAL A 165 -32.83 36.73 10.94
N ALA A 166 -33.35 37.70 10.22
CA ALA A 166 -32.62 38.40 9.16
C ALA A 166 -31.52 39.29 9.75
N ALA A 167 -30.29 39.11 9.31
CA ALA A 167 -29.12 39.93 9.63
C ALA A 167 -28.60 40.56 8.33
N ILE A 168 -28.95 41.83 8.09
CA ILE A 168 -28.65 42.52 6.84
C ILE A 168 -27.60 43.59 7.12
N GLU A 169 -26.42 43.45 6.51
CA GLU A 169 -25.33 44.42 6.61
C GLU A 169 -25.07 45.09 5.25
N GLU A 170 -24.91 46.41 5.25
CA GLU A 170 -24.79 47.22 4.02
C GLU A 170 -23.34 47.28 3.48
N LYS A 171 -22.37 46.80 4.26
CA LYS A 171 -20.95 46.87 3.89
C LYS A 171 -20.56 45.66 3.03
N GLN A 172 -20.22 45.97 1.78
CA GLN A 172 -19.50 45.13 0.80
C GLN A 172 -20.32 44.31 -0.21
N GLY A 173 -21.61 44.56 -0.42
CA GLY A 173 -22.34 43.95 -1.55
C GLY A 173 -22.40 42.40 -1.50
N VAL A 174 -22.12 41.83 -0.33
CA VAL A 174 -22.30 40.42 -0.02
C VAL A 174 -23.73 40.29 0.54
N GLY A 175 -24.45 39.25 0.14
CA GLY A 175 -25.92 39.13 0.27
C GLY A 175 -26.49 39.29 1.69
N ALA A 176 -27.81 39.38 1.76
CA ALA A 176 -28.51 39.37 3.05
C ALA A 176 -28.40 37.98 3.70
N PHE A 177 -28.11 37.93 4.99
CA PHE A 177 -28.01 36.66 5.72
C PHE A 177 -29.15 36.51 6.73
N ALA A 178 -29.36 35.30 7.20
CA ALA A 178 -30.25 35.01 8.31
C ALA A 178 -29.64 33.98 9.26
N VAL A 179 -29.72 34.25 10.56
CA VAL A 179 -29.26 33.32 11.61
C VAL A 179 -30.41 32.37 11.96
N SER A 180 -30.18 31.06 11.94
CA SER A 180 -31.22 30.07 12.25
C SER A 180 -31.82 30.32 13.64
N ILE A 181 -33.14 30.19 13.76
CA ILE A 181 -33.86 30.40 15.02
C ILE A 181 -33.40 29.45 16.14
N ASN A 182 -32.79 28.31 15.79
CA ASN A 182 -32.21 27.37 16.75
C ASN A 182 -31.03 27.95 17.54
N ALA A 183 -30.37 28.99 17.02
CA ALA A 183 -29.28 29.69 17.69
C ALA A 183 -29.71 30.36 19.00
N LEU A 184 -31.02 30.62 19.19
CA LEU A 184 -31.56 31.15 20.44
C LEU A 184 -31.21 30.26 21.64
N ALA A 185 -31.14 28.93 21.46
CA ALA A 185 -30.77 28.00 22.53
C ALA A 185 -29.33 28.17 23.02
N LEU A 186 -28.46 28.79 22.21
CA LEU A 186 -27.06 29.02 22.55
C LEU A 186 -26.86 30.32 23.32
N ILE A 187 -27.64 31.36 22.99
CA ILE A 187 -27.53 32.67 23.65
C ILE A 187 -28.46 32.78 24.87
N TRP A 188 -29.54 31.99 24.94
CA TRP A 188 -30.54 32.05 26.00
C TRP A 188 -30.78 30.66 26.64
N PRO A 189 -29.79 30.12 27.39
CA PRO A 189 -29.88 28.78 27.97
C PRO A 189 -30.98 28.63 29.03
N GLU A 190 -31.38 29.73 29.68
CA GLU A 190 -32.44 29.78 30.69
C GLU A 190 -33.83 30.08 30.10
N MET A 191 -34.03 29.80 28.80
CA MET A 191 -35.32 30.07 28.15
C MET A 191 -36.46 29.22 28.71
N PRO A 192 -37.72 29.71 28.63
CA PRO A 192 -38.90 28.98 29.09
C PRO A 192 -38.98 27.56 28.49
N PRO A 193 -39.29 26.52 29.30
CA PRO A 193 -39.29 25.12 28.83
C PRO A 193 -40.24 24.86 27.64
N GLU A 194 -41.30 25.64 27.51
CA GLU A 194 -42.26 25.56 26.41
C GLU A 194 -41.63 25.99 25.07
N LEU A 195 -40.85 27.07 25.10
CA LEU A 195 -40.07 27.56 23.97
C LEU A 195 -38.90 26.61 23.66
N LEU A 196 -38.25 26.08 24.70
CA LEU A 196 -37.20 25.08 24.52
C LEU A 196 -37.74 23.81 23.85
N ARG A 197 -38.96 23.37 24.17
CA ARG A 197 -39.62 22.22 23.53
C ARG A 197 -39.95 22.48 22.05
N SER A 198 -40.40 23.68 21.69
CA SER A 198 -40.66 24.03 20.28
C SER A 198 -39.38 24.04 19.45
N ILE A 199 -38.25 24.47 20.04
CA ILE A 199 -36.93 24.46 19.39
C ILE A 199 -36.30 23.04 19.39
N SER A 200 -36.45 22.27 20.48
CA SER A 200 -35.80 20.95 20.64
C SER A 200 -36.53 19.78 19.96
N SER A 201 -37.86 19.86 19.78
CA SER A 201 -38.67 18.80 19.12
C SER A 201 -38.36 18.61 17.63
N ALA A 202 -37.58 19.51 17.03
CA ALA A 202 -37.11 19.45 15.65
C ALA A 202 -35.66 18.94 15.49
N ARG A 203 -35.04 18.40 16.54
CA ARG A 203 -33.80 17.59 16.43
C ARG A 203 -34.09 16.32 15.60
N SER A 204 -34.01 16.41 14.27
CA SER A 204 -33.58 15.25 13.49
C SER A 204 -32.18 14.87 13.97
N ALA A 205 -31.96 13.55 14.10
CA ALA A 205 -30.80 12.87 14.66
C ALA A 205 -29.49 13.67 14.60
N PRO A 206 -28.67 13.65 15.66
CA PRO A 206 -27.35 14.24 15.59
C PRO A 206 -26.60 13.59 14.43
N THR A 207 -26.20 14.38 13.44
CA THR A 207 -25.03 14.06 12.63
C THR A 207 -23.89 14.07 13.63
N LEU A 208 -23.63 12.91 14.22
CA LEU A 208 -22.58 12.67 15.18
C LEU A 208 -21.32 13.37 14.66
N THR A 209 -20.81 14.31 15.47
CA THR A 209 -19.50 14.91 15.21
C THR A 209 -18.48 13.78 15.02
N VAL A 210 -17.39 14.00 14.29
CA VAL A 210 -16.34 12.96 14.12
C VAL A 210 -15.94 12.38 15.49
N GLN A 211 -15.89 13.21 16.53
CA GLN A 211 -15.64 12.79 17.91
C GLN A 211 -16.73 11.90 18.52
N GLU A 212 -18.01 12.14 18.23
CA GLU A 212 -19.12 11.30 18.70
C GLU A 212 -19.27 10.02 17.87
N LYS A 213 -18.99 10.04 16.56
CA LYS A 213 -18.87 8.82 15.74
C LYS A 213 -17.72 7.95 16.24
N ILE A 214 -16.59 8.57 16.55
CA ILE A 214 -15.44 7.93 17.21
C ILE A 214 -15.91 7.33 18.54
N LYS A 215 -16.55 8.10 19.44
CA LYS A 215 -17.08 7.57 20.72
C LYS A 215 -18.08 6.42 20.54
N GLN A 216 -18.93 6.46 19.52
CA GLN A 216 -19.92 5.41 19.25
C GLN A 216 -19.26 4.15 18.67
N VAL A 217 -18.33 4.28 17.72
CA VAL A 217 -17.52 3.18 17.19
C VAL A 217 -16.65 2.57 18.29
N LEU A 218 -16.08 3.40 19.17
CA LEU A 218 -15.36 2.96 20.37
C LEU A 218 -16.28 2.35 21.46
N SER A 219 -17.58 2.66 21.44
CA SER A 219 -18.56 2.01 22.34
C SER A 219 -18.96 0.61 21.86
N SER A 220 -18.98 0.39 20.55
CA SER A 220 -19.15 -0.94 19.94
C SER A 220 -17.80 -1.66 19.90
N ARG A 221 -17.59 -2.55 20.87
CA ARG A 221 -16.35 -3.35 21.01
C ARG A 221 -15.91 -4.01 19.70
N TRP A 222 -16.86 -4.49 18.91
CA TRP A 222 -16.61 -5.14 17.62
C TRP A 222 -16.27 -4.17 16.50
N SER A 223 -16.97 -3.02 16.42
CA SER A 223 -16.65 -1.98 15.42
C SER A 223 -15.28 -1.37 15.68
N PHE A 224 -14.92 -1.18 16.95
CA PHE A 224 -13.58 -0.77 17.36
C PHE A 224 -12.50 -1.78 16.97
N ALA A 225 -12.73 -3.08 17.22
CA ALA A 225 -11.80 -4.14 16.84
C ALA A 225 -11.59 -4.17 15.32
N ILE A 226 -12.66 -4.19 14.54
CA ILE A 226 -12.59 -4.18 13.06
C ILE A 226 -11.84 -2.95 12.57
N GLY A 227 -12.21 -1.75 13.05
CA GLY A 227 -11.52 -0.51 12.66
C GLY A 227 -10.02 -0.53 12.98
N THR A 228 -9.66 -1.03 14.18
CA THR A 228 -8.24 -1.16 14.58
C THR A 228 -7.51 -2.16 13.70
N GLY A 229 -8.06 -3.36 13.50
CA GLY A 229 -7.46 -4.39 12.65
C GLY A 229 -7.25 -3.91 11.22
N THR A 230 -8.21 -3.20 10.65
CA THR A 230 -8.08 -2.57 9.33
C THR A 230 -6.96 -1.53 9.30
N VAL A 231 -6.95 -0.56 10.22
CA VAL A 231 -5.92 0.49 10.27
C VAL A 231 -4.52 -0.12 10.41
N ILE A 232 -4.34 -1.08 11.32
CA ILE A 232 -3.05 -1.75 11.50
C ILE A 232 -2.63 -2.51 10.25
N SER A 233 -3.56 -3.21 9.58
CA SER A 233 -3.25 -3.90 8.33
C SER A 233 -2.75 -2.94 7.24
N PHE A 234 -3.37 -1.76 7.10
CA PHE A 234 -2.90 -0.73 6.16
C PHE A 234 -1.53 -0.15 6.55
N VAL A 235 -1.29 0.09 7.84
CA VAL A 235 0.03 0.57 8.32
C VAL A 235 1.12 -0.48 8.02
N ILE A 236 0.86 -1.76 8.30
CA ILE A 236 1.81 -2.84 7.99
C ILE A 236 2.02 -2.98 6.48
N LEU A 237 0.97 -2.84 5.67
CA LEU A 237 1.10 -2.81 4.21
C LEU A 237 2.01 -1.66 3.75
N LEU A 238 1.87 -0.46 4.31
CA LEU A 238 2.74 0.68 3.99
C LEU A 238 4.20 0.40 4.38
N ILE A 239 4.44 -0.14 5.59
CA ILE A 239 5.79 -0.54 6.03
C ILE A 239 6.41 -1.55 5.08
N ARG A 240 5.61 -2.54 4.62
CA ARG A 240 6.03 -3.52 3.60
C ARG A 240 6.38 -2.85 2.28
N LEU A 241 5.54 -1.93 1.80
CA LEU A 241 5.76 -1.22 0.54
C LEU A 241 7.01 -0.34 0.55
N MET A 242 7.48 0.07 1.73
CA MET A 242 8.72 0.82 1.94
C MET A 242 9.97 -0.07 2.05
N GLY A 243 9.83 -1.40 2.02
CA GLY A 243 10.97 -2.35 2.05
C GLY A 243 11.50 -2.70 3.45
N PHE A 244 10.94 -2.15 4.52
CA PHE A 244 11.43 -2.41 5.89
C PHE A 244 11.33 -3.88 6.33
N LEU A 245 10.49 -4.68 5.68
CA LEU A 245 10.30 -6.10 5.98
C LEU A 245 11.03 -7.03 5.00
N GLU A 246 11.65 -6.49 3.94
CA GLU A 246 12.17 -7.26 2.81
C GLU A 246 13.22 -8.28 3.24
N LEU A 247 14.28 -7.83 3.93
CA LEU A 247 15.39 -8.69 4.37
C LEU A 247 14.91 -9.92 5.16
N TRP A 248 13.97 -9.71 6.09
CA TRP A 248 13.43 -10.77 6.93
C TRP A 248 12.50 -11.71 6.16
N GLU A 249 11.69 -11.17 5.25
CA GLU A 249 10.80 -11.97 4.41
C GLU A 249 11.60 -12.83 3.42
N LEU A 250 12.71 -12.32 2.89
CA LEU A 250 13.64 -13.08 2.04
C LEU A 250 14.36 -14.19 2.82
N ALA A 251 14.77 -13.93 4.06
CA ALA A 251 15.32 -14.98 4.92
C ALA A 251 14.30 -16.10 5.23
N ILE A 252 13.03 -15.73 5.44
CA ILE A 252 11.93 -16.70 5.61
C ILE A 252 11.68 -17.48 4.31
N TYR A 253 11.76 -16.82 3.16
CA TYR A 253 11.68 -17.46 1.85
C TYR A 253 12.78 -18.52 1.67
N ASP A 254 14.03 -18.19 2.00
CA ASP A 254 15.15 -19.13 1.90
C ASP A 254 14.98 -20.34 2.82
N HIS A 255 14.48 -20.11 4.04
CA HIS A 255 14.13 -21.18 4.95
C HIS A 255 13.01 -22.07 4.37
N SER A 256 11.98 -21.45 3.80
CA SER A 256 10.85 -22.15 3.17
C SER A 256 11.27 -22.99 1.96
N LEU A 257 12.23 -22.51 1.16
CA LEU A 257 12.82 -23.27 0.06
C LEU A 257 13.50 -24.55 0.54
N ARG A 258 14.27 -24.46 1.64
CA ARG A 258 15.01 -25.59 2.24
C ARG A 258 14.10 -26.64 2.93
N MET A 259 12.85 -26.27 3.23
CA MET A 259 11.87 -27.19 3.81
C MET A 259 11.09 -28.00 2.76
N ARG A 260 11.30 -27.72 1.47
CA ARG A 260 10.64 -28.48 0.41
C ARG A 260 11.12 -29.93 0.40
N PRO A 261 10.29 -30.87 -0.10
CA PRO A 261 10.71 -32.25 -0.25
C PRO A 261 11.93 -32.31 -1.17
N SER A 262 12.87 -33.20 -0.85
CA SER A 262 14.04 -33.41 -1.69
C SER A 262 13.61 -33.83 -3.10
N GLU A 263 14.29 -33.29 -4.08
CA GLU A 263 14.06 -33.55 -5.49
C GLU A 263 15.31 -34.18 -6.10
N SER A 264 15.17 -35.26 -6.86
CA SER A 264 16.31 -35.91 -7.51
C SER A 264 17.04 -34.92 -8.42
N ILE A 265 18.36 -35.05 -8.51
CA ILE A 265 19.16 -34.30 -9.47
C ILE A 265 18.78 -34.64 -10.91
N ASP A 266 19.05 -33.72 -11.82
CA ASP A 266 18.68 -33.86 -13.22
C ASP A 266 19.76 -34.62 -14.00
N LYS A 267 19.48 -35.91 -14.26
CA LYS A 267 20.40 -36.84 -14.93
C LYS A 267 20.66 -36.50 -16.41
N ARG A 268 19.99 -35.50 -16.98
CA ARG A 268 20.31 -34.97 -18.31
C ARG A 268 21.56 -34.09 -18.30
N LEU A 269 22.04 -33.71 -17.12
CA LEU A 269 23.26 -32.94 -16.95
C LEU A 269 24.41 -33.83 -16.43
N ALA A 270 25.62 -33.46 -16.80
CA ALA A 270 26.87 -33.91 -16.20
C ALA A 270 27.77 -32.68 -15.99
N ILE A 271 28.52 -32.66 -14.89
CA ILE A 271 29.44 -31.58 -14.57
C ILE A 271 30.84 -32.17 -14.52
N ILE A 272 31.74 -31.66 -15.36
CA ILE A 272 33.17 -31.93 -15.28
C ILE A 272 33.79 -30.82 -14.44
N GLU A 273 34.25 -31.18 -13.25
CA GLU A 273 34.78 -30.26 -12.27
C GLU A 273 36.29 -30.20 -12.30
N ALA A 274 36.83 -28.98 -12.41
CA ALA A 274 38.24 -28.71 -12.18
C ALA A 274 38.47 -28.23 -10.74
N THR A 275 39.44 -28.85 -10.09
CA THR A 275 39.85 -28.58 -8.70
C THR A 275 41.26 -28.01 -8.63
N THR A 276 41.68 -27.52 -7.47
CA THR A 276 43.04 -27.06 -7.19
C THR A 276 44.05 -28.19 -7.28
N LYS A 277 43.62 -29.42 -7.03
CA LYS A 277 44.47 -30.59 -7.29
C LYS A 277 44.78 -30.68 -8.79
N ASP A 278 43.78 -30.57 -9.65
CA ASP A 278 43.97 -30.63 -11.10
C ASP A 278 44.86 -29.48 -11.57
N LEU A 279 44.69 -28.29 -10.99
CA LEU A 279 45.55 -27.13 -11.22
C LEU A 279 47.02 -27.36 -10.83
N ASN A 280 47.26 -27.94 -9.65
CA ASN A 280 48.61 -28.25 -9.19
C ASN A 280 49.25 -29.33 -10.06
N ASP A 281 48.48 -30.37 -10.39
CA ASP A 281 48.89 -31.45 -11.29
C ASP A 281 49.28 -30.89 -12.68
N GLN A 282 48.55 -29.89 -13.21
CA GLN A 282 48.88 -29.19 -14.46
C GLN A 282 50.17 -28.36 -14.34
N ARG A 283 50.34 -27.63 -13.22
CA ARG A 283 51.55 -26.86 -12.93
C ARG A 283 52.79 -27.75 -12.84
N GLU A 284 52.69 -28.91 -12.21
CA GLU A 284 53.77 -29.89 -12.13
C GLU A 284 54.18 -30.42 -13.51
N ARG A 285 53.22 -30.53 -14.44
CA ARG A 285 53.46 -30.94 -15.83
C ARG A 285 53.95 -29.81 -16.74
N ASN A 286 54.15 -28.59 -16.22
CA ASN A 286 54.46 -27.38 -16.99
C ASN A 286 53.46 -27.13 -18.14
N GLU A 287 52.20 -27.48 -17.93
CA GLU A 287 51.15 -27.17 -18.89
C GLU A 287 50.81 -25.68 -18.81
N ASN A 288 50.91 -24.99 -19.94
CA ASN A 288 50.59 -23.57 -20.03
C ASN A 288 49.08 -23.37 -20.23
N GLY A 289 48.53 -22.33 -19.61
CA GLY A 289 47.16 -21.89 -19.82
C GLY A 289 46.91 -20.58 -19.07
N LYS A 290 46.03 -19.73 -19.63
CA LYS A 290 45.52 -18.54 -18.93
C LYS A 290 44.16 -18.92 -18.33
N GLY A 291 44.15 -19.35 -17.07
CA GLY A 291 42.92 -19.73 -16.37
C GLY A 291 43.12 -20.93 -15.45
N ALA A 292 42.01 -21.47 -14.95
CA ALA A 292 42.03 -22.58 -14.01
C ALA A 292 42.25 -23.96 -14.66
N ILE A 293 42.20 -24.04 -15.99
CA ILE A 293 42.43 -25.26 -16.76
C ILE A 293 43.40 -24.94 -17.90
N SER A 294 44.42 -25.78 -18.08
CA SER A 294 45.39 -25.67 -19.16
C SER A 294 44.74 -25.86 -20.53
N ASP A 295 45.27 -25.19 -21.56
CA ASP A 295 44.74 -25.32 -22.93
C ASP A 295 44.88 -26.76 -23.44
N VAL A 296 46.00 -27.40 -23.13
CA VAL A 296 46.27 -28.80 -23.50
C VAL A 296 45.29 -29.74 -22.80
N GLY A 297 45.10 -29.60 -21.49
CA GLY A 297 44.17 -30.45 -20.75
C GLY A 297 42.73 -30.28 -21.23
N LEU A 298 42.30 -29.04 -21.50
CA LEU A 298 40.95 -28.78 -22.02
C LEU A 298 40.78 -29.38 -23.42
N GLN A 299 41.79 -29.26 -24.29
CA GLN A 299 41.78 -29.89 -25.60
C GLN A 299 41.61 -31.41 -25.50
N GLU A 300 42.41 -32.08 -24.66
CA GLU A 300 42.35 -33.53 -24.44
C GLU A 300 40.97 -33.99 -23.95
N VAL A 301 40.35 -33.25 -23.02
CA VAL A 301 39.00 -33.55 -22.53
C VAL A 301 37.96 -33.35 -23.64
N LEU A 302 38.06 -32.26 -24.40
CA LEU A 302 37.14 -32.02 -25.51
C LEU A 302 37.27 -33.09 -26.60
N GLU A 303 38.49 -33.46 -27.00
CA GLU A 303 38.74 -34.52 -27.99
C GLU A 303 38.18 -35.88 -27.56
N LYS A 304 38.11 -36.16 -26.25
CA LYS A 304 37.41 -37.35 -25.73
C LYS A 304 35.91 -37.23 -25.86
N LEU A 305 35.35 -36.10 -25.46
CA LEU A 305 33.92 -35.85 -25.56
C LEU A 305 33.43 -35.79 -27.02
N SER A 306 34.30 -35.48 -27.99
CA SER A 306 33.95 -35.53 -29.41
C SER A 306 33.86 -36.95 -29.98
N GLN A 307 34.38 -37.96 -29.27
CA GLN A 307 34.28 -39.34 -29.73
C GLN A 307 32.83 -39.82 -29.74
N GLU A 308 32.46 -40.62 -30.74
CA GLU A 308 31.09 -41.14 -30.95
C GLU A 308 30.52 -41.92 -29.76
N GLU A 309 31.38 -42.51 -28.93
CA GLU A 309 30.95 -43.20 -27.72
C GLU A 309 30.37 -42.23 -26.69
N PHE A 310 31.06 -41.10 -26.47
CA PHE A 310 30.74 -40.07 -25.48
C PHE A 310 29.73 -39.04 -25.99
N ARG A 311 29.85 -38.59 -27.24
CA ARG A 311 29.01 -37.64 -27.99
C ARG A 311 27.89 -36.97 -27.16
N PRO A 312 28.20 -35.95 -26.34
CA PRO A 312 27.19 -35.21 -25.60
C PRO A 312 26.34 -34.38 -26.56
N SER A 313 25.11 -34.06 -26.15
CA SER A 313 24.22 -33.22 -26.97
C SER A 313 24.73 -31.78 -27.01
N VAL A 314 25.12 -31.25 -25.86
CA VAL A 314 25.59 -29.87 -25.70
C VAL A 314 26.71 -29.86 -24.67
N ILE A 315 27.78 -29.11 -24.93
CA ILE A 315 28.84 -28.80 -23.97
C ILE A 315 28.72 -27.30 -23.65
N ALA A 316 28.78 -26.93 -22.38
CA ALA A 316 28.90 -25.53 -21.97
C ALA A 316 30.16 -25.36 -21.13
N LEU A 317 31.03 -24.45 -21.58
CA LEU A 317 32.27 -24.13 -20.90
C LEU A 317 32.06 -22.90 -20.02
N ASP A 318 32.01 -23.11 -18.71
CA ASP A 318 31.92 -22.06 -17.71
C ASP A 318 33.31 -21.58 -17.29
N LEU A 319 34.08 -21.12 -18.29
CA LEU A 319 35.43 -20.59 -18.12
C LEU A 319 35.58 -19.36 -18.99
N TYR A 320 36.08 -18.26 -18.42
CA TYR A 320 36.36 -17.05 -19.20
C TYR A 320 37.55 -17.26 -20.14
N ARG A 321 37.36 -16.86 -21.39
CA ARG A 321 38.32 -17.06 -22.51
C ARG A 321 38.48 -15.76 -23.31
N ASP A 322 38.71 -14.63 -22.65
CA ASP A 322 38.91 -13.31 -23.30
C ASP A 322 40.30 -13.24 -23.95
N PHE A 323 40.45 -13.95 -25.07
CA PHE A 323 41.67 -14.02 -25.85
C PHE A 323 41.45 -13.52 -27.28
N PRO A 324 42.32 -12.61 -27.77
CA PRO A 324 42.32 -12.20 -29.18
C PRO A 324 42.60 -13.37 -30.13
N GLU A 325 43.48 -14.30 -29.72
CA GLU A 325 43.79 -15.54 -30.43
C GLU A 325 43.79 -16.69 -29.43
N ASP A 326 42.64 -17.34 -29.33
CA ASP A 326 42.45 -18.50 -28.46
C ASP A 326 43.05 -19.77 -29.12
N PRO A 327 43.96 -20.51 -28.45
CA PRO A 327 44.60 -21.70 -29.01
C PRO A 327 43.63 -22.83 -29.39
N LEU A 328 42.45 -22.88 -28.76
CA LEU A 328 41.42 -23.90 -28.99
C LEU A 328 40.31 -23.40 -29.92
N ARG A 329 40.47 -22.23 -30.54
CA ARG A 329 39.48 -21.67 -31.47
C ARG A 329 39.07 -22.64 -32.56
N ASP A 330 40.03 -23.37 -33.14
CA ASP A 330 39.74 -24.34 -34.20
C ASP A 330 38.97 -25.54 -33.66
N THR A 331 39.35 -26.07 -32.48
CA THR A 331 38.63 -27.12 -31.75
C THR A 331 37.19 -26.68 -31.48
N PHE A 332 36.97 -25.50 -30.91
CA PHE A 332 35.62 -24.99 -30.62
C PHE A 332 34.76 -24.86 -31.90
N ASN A 333 35.34 -24.37 -32.99
CA ASN A 333 34.64 -24.25 -34.26
C ASN A 333 34.36 -25.61 -34.91
N GLN A 334 35.20 -26.62 -34.67
CA GLN A 334 35.01 -27.98 -35.17
C GLN A 334 33.76 -28.61 -34.56
N PHE A 335 33.57 -28.52 -33.23
CA PHE A 335 32.37 -29.00 -32.55
C PHE A 335 31.08 -28.51 -33.22
N ASN A 336 30.99 -27.21 -33.46
CA ASN A 336 29.77 -26.59 -34.00
C ASN A 336 29.58 -26.82 -35.51
N LYS A 337 30.61 -27.29 -36.23
CA LYS A 337 30.54 -27.59 -37.68
C LYS A 337 30.20 -29.04 -37.98
N GLU A 338 30.72 -29.99 -37.22
CA GLU A 338 30.65 -31.43 -37.55
C GLU A 338 29.28 -32.07 -37.28
N GLY A 339 28.36 -31.35 -36.63
CA GLY A 339 26.98 -31.79 -36.48
C GLY A 339 26.85 -32.98 -35.54
N GLY A 340 26.92 -32.73 -34.22
CA GLY A 340 26.69 -33.76 -33.22
C GLY A 340 26.60 -33.18 -31.82
N THR A 341 27.63 -32.44 -31.45
CA THR A 341 27.78 -31.79 -30.15
C THR A 341 27.90 -30.30 -30.38
N ASP A 342 27.08 -29.48 -29.73
CA ASP A 342 27.27 -28.01 -29.80
C ASP A 342 28.01 -27.55 -28.55
N LEU A 343 29.05 -26.75 -28.74
CA LEU A 343 29.83 -26.17 -27.67
C LEU A 343 29.42 -24.71 -27.48
N PHE A 344 29.14 -24.35 -26.24
CA PHE A 344 28.81 -23.00 -25.80
C PHE A 344 29.91 -22.44 -24.90
N LEU A 345 30.17 -21.14 -25.06
CA LEU A 345 31.13 -20.39 -24.26
C LEU A 345 30.43 -19.28 -23.48
N ILE A 346 31.05 -18.84 -22.39
CA ILE A 346 30.58 -17.70 -21.61
C ILE A 346 31.20 -16.37 -22.03
N CYS A 347 30.47 -15.29 -21.76
CA CYS A 347 31.01 -13.94 -21.65
C CYS A 347 30.38 -13.21 -20.45
N GLU A 348 30.96 -12.10 -19.99
CA GLU A 348 30.38 -11.31 -18.90
C GLU A 348 29.92 -9.96 -19.44
N GLN A 349 28.63 -9.62 -19.26
CA GLN A 349 28.15 -8.27 -19.53
C GLN A 349 28.64 -7.29 -18.46
N SER A 350 28.78 -6.01 -18.84
CA SER A 350 29.11 -4.93 -17.92
C SER A 350 28.17 -4.89 -16.71
N ASN A 351 28.73 -4.80 -15.51
CA ASN A 351 27.98 -4.73 -14.25
C ASN A 351 28.62 -3.75 -13.25
N ALA A 352 28.21 -3.80 -11.98
CA ALA A 352 28.75 -2.92 -10.95
C ALA A 352 30.25 -3.13 -10.67
N ARG A 353 30.72 -4.38 -10.73
CA ARG A 353 32.10 -4.80 -10.45
C ARG A 353 33.01 -4.67 -11.67
N ASN A 354 32.52 -5.09 -12.84
CA ASN A 354 33.25 -5.02 -14.10
C ASN A 354 32.49 -4.15 -15.11
N LYS A 355 32.90 -2.89 -15.26
CA LYS A 355 32.21 -1.92 -16.14
C LYS A 355 32.41 -2.19 -17.63
N LEU A 356 33.44 -2.92 -18.01
CA LEU A 356 33.71 -3.27 -19.41
C LEU A 356 33.03 -4.58 -19.81
N GLY A 357 32.83 -5.49 -18.85
CA GLY A 357 32.50 -6.88 -19.14
C GLY A 357 33.73 -7.67 -19.56
N VAL A 358 33.53 -8.95 -19.86
CA VAL A 358 34.56 -9.90 -20.34
C VAL A 358 34.12 -10.37 -21.72
N ASP A 359 34.99 -10.28 -22.72
CA ASP A 359 34.69 -10.76 -24.07
C ASP A 359 34.79 -12.30 -24.16
N PRO A 360 33.99 -12.93 -25.04
CA PRO A 360 34.25 -14.31 -25.47
C PRO A 360 35.50 -14.35 -26.38
N PRO A 361 36.04 -15.53 -26.71
CA PRO A 361 37.19 -15.62 -27.60
C PRO A 361 36.82 -15.11 -29.00
N SER A 362 37.77 -14.41 -29.62
CA SER A 362 37.54 -13.75 -30.91
C SER A 362 37.30 -14.76 -32.04
N GLY A 363 36.30 -14.47 -32.89
CA GLY A 363 35.99 -15.29 -34.07
C GLY A 363 35.14 -16.53 -33.79
N PHE A 364 34.55 -16.65 -32.60
CA PHE A 364 33.56 -17.67 -32.26
C PHE A 364 32.13 -17.23 -32.63
N MET A 365 31.26 -18.19 -32.94
CA MET A 365 29.89 -17.90 -33.41
C MET A 365 29.05 -17.26 -32.30
N PRO A 366 28.45 -16.07 -32.52
CA PRO A 366 27.67 -15.35 -31.49
C PRO A 366 26.50 -16.15 -30.91
N GLU A 367 25.90 -17.05 -31.69
CA GLU A 367 24.76 -17.87 -31.29
C GLU A 367 25.14 -18.92 -30.23
N HIS A 368 26.43 -19.25 -30.15
CA HIS A 368 27.01 -20.21 -29.20
C HIS A 368 27.61 -19.53 -27.97
N ILE A 369 27.29 -18.26 -27.74
CA ILE A 369 27.79 -17.48 -26.60
C ILE A 369 26.62 -17.07 -25.71
N GLY A 370 26.71 -17.39 -24.42
CA GLY A 370 25.76 -16.93 -23.41
C GLY A 370 26.45 -16.12 -22.33
N PHE A 371 25.77 -15.11 -21.79
CA PHE A 371 26.33 -14.37 -20.66
C PHE A 371 26.23 -15.15 -19.34
N SER A 372 27.21 -14.99 -18.45
CA SER A 372 27.31 -15.66 -17.14
C SER A 372 26.85 -14.77 -15.96
N ASN A 373 26.40 -13.54 -16.21
CA ASN A 373 26.02 -12.59 -15.16
C ASN A 373 25.02 -13.15 -14.14
N ALA A 374 25.42 -13.12 -12.87
CA ALA A 374 24.54 -13.32 -11.73
C ALA A 374 23.99 -11.98 -11.22
N ILE A 375 22.71 -11.96 -10.83
CA ILE A 375 22.08 -10.84 -10.13
C ILE A 375 21.89 -11.24 -8.67
N LEU A 376 22.70 -10.67 -7.80
CA LEU A 376 22.59 -10.86 -6.35
C LEU A 376 21.56 -9.89 -5.78
N ASP A 377 20.82 -10.32 -4.77
CA ASP A 377 19.99 -9.44 -3.96
C ASP A 377 20.85 -8.55 -3.06
N GLU A 378 20.25 -7.58 -2.36
CA GLU A 378 21.00 -6.63 -1.51
C GLU A 378 21.79 -7.32 -0.39
N ASP A 379 21.32 -8.48 0.08
CA ASP A 379 22.01 -9.32 1.06
C ASP A 379 23.08 -10.25 0.45
N GLY A 380 23.33 -10.13 -0.85
CA GLY A 380 24.33 -10.90 -1.57
C GLY A 380 23.90 -12.30 -1.99
N ILE A 381 22.67 -12.72 -1.70
CA ILE A 381 22.17 -14.06 -2.03
C ILE A 381 21.57 -14.08 -3.44
N LEU A 382 21.90 -15.12 -4.19
CA LEU A 382 21.38 -15.38 -5.53
C LEU A 382 20.03 -16.11 -5.45
N ARG A 383 18.92 -15.37 -5.53
CA ARG A 383 17.56 -15.94 -5.58
C ARG A 383 16.93 -15.90 -6.97
N ARG A 384 17.56 -15.17 -7.89
CA ARG A 384 17.04 -14.84 -9.22
C ARG A 384 18.07 -15.13 -10.29
N GLN A 385 17.63 -15.59 -11.45
CA GLN A 385 18.48 -15.72 -12.63
C GLN A 385 18.11 -14.66 -13.66
N LEU A 386 19.11 -13.96 -14.20
CA LEU A 386 18.97 -13.08 -15.35
C LEU A 386 19.04 -13.93 -16.61
N VAL A 387 17.96 -13.96 -17.39
CA VAL A 387 17.86 -14.85 -18.55
C VAL A 387 18.02 -14.15 -19.89
N LYS A 388 17.68 -12.86 -19.94
CA LYS A 388 17.84 -11.99 -21.12
C LYS A 388 18.23 -10.60 -20.65
N SER A 389 19.16 -9.95 -21.32
CA SER A 389 19.58 -8.59 -20.99
C SER A 389 20.02 -7.85 -22.25
N ASN A 390 19.90 -6.52 -22.24
CA ASN A 390 20.46 -5.70 -23.30
C ASN A 390 21.95 -5.43 -22.99
N PRO A 391 22.90 -5.93 -23.80
CA PRO A 391 24.32 -5.75 -23.54
C PRO A 391 24.77 -4.28 -23.64
N GLY A 392 24.03 -3.41 -24.33
CA GLY A 392 24.36 -1.99 -24.46
C GLY A 392 25.79 -1.76 -24.99
N LYS A 393 26.60 -1.04 -24.20
CA LYS A 393 28.02 -0.75 -24.51
C LYS A 393 29.00 -1.81 -23.99
N SER A 394 28.50 -2.87 -23.35
CA SER A 394 29.32 -3.98 -22.86
C SER A 394 30.14 -4.62 -23.99
N ARG A 395 31.30 -5.17 -23.64
CA ARG A 395 32.12 -6.01 -24.52
C ARG A 395 31.37 -7.28 -24.96
N CYS A 396 30.93 -8.09 -24.00
CA CYS A 396 30.00 -9.21 -24.23
C CYS A 396 28.71 -8.73 -24.92
N LYS A 397 28.48 -9.19 -26.16
CA LYS A 397 27.31 -8.86 -26.99
C LYS A 397 26.17 -9.87 -26.92
N SER A 398 26.35 -10.98 -26.22
CA SER A 398 25.27 -11.95 -26.04
C SER A 398 24.13 -11.31 -25.24
N ASN A 399 22.90 -11.49 -25.70
CA ASN A 399 21.70 -11.00 -25.03
C ASN A 399 20.94 -12.09 -24.26
N LYS A 400 21.42 -13.33 -24.29
CA LYS A 400 20.86 -14.49 -23.58
C LYS A 400 21.86 -15.00 -22.55
N SER A 401 21.36 -15.46 -21.41
CA SER A 401 22.20 -16.17 -20.45
C SER A 401 22.71 -17.49 -21.04
N LEU A 402 23.84 -17.97 -20.53
CA LEU A 402 24.35 -19.32 -20.82
C LEU A 402 23.25 -20.37 -20.60
N ALA A 403 22.50 -20.25 -19.51
CA ALA A 403 21.48 -21.20 -19.16
C ALA A 403 20.37 -21.32 -20.22
N VAL A 404 19.89 -20.18 -20.74
CA VAL A 404 18.89 -20.18 -21.83
C VAL A 404 19.50 -20.72 -23.12
N ALA A 405 20.70 -20.27 -23.49
CA ALA A 405 21.34 -20.69 -24.74
C ALA A 405 21.51 -22.21 -24.80
N VAL A 406 22.04 -22.80 -23.72
CA VAL A 406 22.25 -24.25 -23.59
C VAL A 406 20.93 -25.02 -23.52
N ALA A 407 19.99 -24.59 -22.68
CA ALA A 407 18.72 -25.30 -22.49
C ALA A 407 17.88 -25.30 -23.77
N VAL A 408 17.77 -24.17 -24.46
CA VAL A 408 17.03 -24.06 -25.72
C VAL A 408 17.67 -24.96 -26.77
N ARG A 409 19.00 -24.90 -26.92
CA ARG A 409 19.69 -25.71 -27.92
C ARG A 409 19.54 -27.22 -27.67
N TYR A 410 19.60 -27.64 -26.40
CA TYR A 410 19.35 -29.02 -26.03
C TYR A 410 17.92 -29.47 -26.40
N LEU A 411 16.92 -28.63 -26.13
CA LEU A 411 15.52 -28.90 -26.49
C LEU A 411 15.31 -28.96 -28.01
N GLU A 412 15.97 -28.09 -28.79
CA GLU A 412 15.94 -28.13 -30.25
C GLU A 412 16.47 -29.46 -30.79
N LYS A 413 17.59 -29.94 -30.24
CA LYS A 413 18.19 -31.23 -30.60
C LYS A 413 17.27 -32.40 -30.29
N LEU A 414 16.67 -32.42 -29.10
CA LEU A 414 15.72 -33.47 -28.73
C LEU A 414 14.48 -33.50 -29.61
N LYS A 415 13.99 -32.34 -30.05
CA LYS A 415 12.76 -32.23 -30.87
C LYS A 415 13.01 -32.27 -32.37
N GLY A 416 14.26 -32.12 -32.82
CA GLY A 416 14.60 -31.99 -34.23
C GLY A 416 14.03 -30.73 -34.89
N LYS A 417 13.78 -29.67 -34.12
CA LYS A 417 13.20 -28.40 -34.61
C LYS A 417 13.87 -27.20 -33.96
N THR A 418 14.34 -26.26 -34.78
CA THR A 418 14.90 -24.98 -34.34
C THR A 418 13.80 -24.07 -33.79
N ILE A 419 14.13 -23.35 -32.71
CA ILE A 419 13.26 -22.34 -32.11
C ILE A 419 13.83 -20.97 -32.50
N GLU A 420 13.10 -20.24 -33.34
CA GLU A 420 13.54 -18.91 -33.76
C GLU A 420 13.61 -17.95 -32.57
N ASN A 421 14.57 -17.02 -32.62
CA ASN A 421 14.83 -16.12 -31.50
C ASN A 421 13.63 -15.19 -31.20
N ASP A 422 12.89 -14.82 -32.23
CA ASP A 422 11.71 -13.95 -32.11
C ASP A 422 10.52 -14.69 -31.47
N ASP A 423 10.46 -16.02 -31.63
CA ASP A 423 9.43 -16.87 -31.02
C ASP A 423 9.75 -17.23 -29.55
N LEU A 424 11.01 -17.10 -29.14
CA LEU A 424 11.49 -17.51 -27.82
C LEU A 424 10.93 -16.65 -26.67
N TRP A 425 10.46 -15.44 -26.97
CA TRP A 425 9.97 -14.50 -25.97
C TRP A 425 8.52 -14.09 -26.23
N SER A 426 7.69 -14.07 -25.18
CA SER A 426 6.35 -13.48 -25.28
C SER A 426 6.45 -11.94 -25.39
N GLU A 427 5.36 -11.30 -25.82
CA GLU A 427 5.26 -9.83 -25.77
C GLU A 427 5.45 -9.28 -24.35
N LYS A 428 5.09 -10.09 -23.33
CA LYS A 428 5.31 -9.76 -21.92
C LYS A 428 6.75 -10.03 -21.48
N GLY A 429 7.58 -10.68 -22.29
CA GLY A 429 8.95 -11.07 -21.97
C GLY A 429 9.08 -12.40 -21.24
N ASP A 430 8.04 -13.24 -21.25
CA ASP A 430 8.11 -14.61 -20.73
C ASP A 430 8.93 -15.49 -21.69
N LEU A 431 9.67 -16.47 -21.18
CA LEU A 431 10.36 -17.45 -22.02
C LEU A 431 9.34 -18.47 -22.54
N LYS A 432 9.10 -18.47 -23.85
CA LYS A 432 8.23 -19.44 -24.52
C LYS A 432 9.04 -20.68 -24.87
N LEU A 433 8.61 -21.80 -24.32
CA LEU A 433 9.09 -23.13 -24.69
C LEU A 433 7.98 -23.81 -25.52
N PRO A 434 8.27 -24.89 -26.26
CA PRO A 434 7.29 -25.42 -27.19
C PRO A 434 5.97 -25.89 -26.55
N ASN A 435 6.01 -26.43 -25.33
CA ASN A 435 4.82 -26.91 -24.61
C ASN A 435 4.47 -26.03 -23.41
N THR A 436 5.42 -25.23 -22.91
CA THR A 436 5.29 -24.50 -21.65
C THR A 436 5.79 -23.06 -21.77
N SER A 437 5.60 -22.25 -20.72
CA SER A 437 6.20 -20.91 -20.65
C SER A 437 6.70 -20.61 -19.25
N ILE A 438 7.85 -19.94 -19.15
CA ILE A 438 8.41 -19.46 -17.89
C ILE A 438 8.11 -17.99 -17.74
N LYS A 439 7.28 -17.68 -16.75
CA LYS A 439 6.81 -16.31 -16.52
C LYS A 439 7.95 -15.45 -16.00
N ARG A 440 8.14 -14.28 -16.60
CA ARG A 440 9.08 -13.30 -16.06
C ARG A 440 8.58 -12.74 -14.73
N ILE A 441 9.52 -12.28 -13.92
CA ILE A 441 9.21 -11.31 -12.88
C ILE A 441 8.81 -10.01 -13.59
N SER A 442 7.53 -9.64 -13.49
CA SER A 442 6.90 -8.58 -14.28
C SER A 442 6.57 -7.32 -13.49
N THR A 443 6.57 -7.41 -12.15
CA THR A 443 6.25 -6.30 -11.26
C THR A 443 7.48 -5.90 -10.46
N PHE A 444 7.65 -4.59 -10.24
CA PHE A 444 8.68 -4.03 -9.35
C PHE A 444 8.54 -4.51 -7.90
N ARG A 445 7.34 -4.98 -7.54
CA ARG A 445 6.98 -5.53 -6.23
C ARG A 445 6.39 -6.91 -6.42
N PHE A 446 6.97 -7.91 -5.79
CA PHE A 446 6.45 -9.27 -5.83
C PHE A 446 6.99 -10.04 -4.63
N GLY A 447 6.13 -10.81 -3.96
CA GLY A 447 6.55 -11.57 -2.78
C GLY A 447 7.18 -10.62 -1.76
N GLY A 448 8.33 -10.96 -1.20
CA GLY A 448 9.05 -10.13 -0.23
C GLY A 448 9.70 -8.85 -0.77
N TYR A 449 9.87 -8.70 -2.09
CA TYR A 449 10.61 -7.58 -2.69
C TYR A 449 9.76 -6.30 -2.77
N ALA A 450 10.27 -5.20 -2.23
CA ALA A 450 9.62 -3.89 -2.27
C ALA A 450 10.04 -3.02 -3.47
N GLU A 451 11.25 -3.21 -3.97
CA GLU A 451 11.72 -2.58 -5.20
C GLU A 451 12.75 -3.47 -5.91
N LEU A 452 12.39 -3.98 -7.09
CA LEU A 452 13.29 -4.79 -7.90
C LEU A 452 13.94 -3.98 -9.04
N ASP A 453 15.22 -4.23 -9.28
CA ASP A 453 15.83 -3.87 -10.56
C ASP A 453 15.10 -4.58 -11.72
N SER A 454 14.58 -3.78 -12.64
CA SER A 454 13.87 -4.23 -13.85
C SER A 454 14.78 -4.42 -15.07
N ASN A 455 16.11 -4.31 -14.90
CA ASN A 455 17.07 -4.56 -15.95
C ASN A 455 17.02 -6.03 -16.40
N GLY A 456 16.65 -6.21 -17.66
CA GLY A 456 16.53 -7.52 -18.29
C GLY A 456 15.31 -8.34 -17.84
N VAL A 457 15.26 -9.57 -18.34
CA VAL A 457 14.24 -10.56 -17.98
C VAL A 457 14.82 -11.48 -16.92
N GLN A 458 14.10 -11.66 -15.83
CA GLN A 458 14.54 -12.42 -14.66
C GLN A 458 13.49 -13.44 -14.23
N PHE A 459 13.94 -14.57 -13.69
CA PHE A 459 13.11 -15.62 -13.09
C PHE A 459 13.57 -15.92 -11.66
N LEU A 460 12.64 -16.34 -10.79
CA LEU A 460 13.01 -16.95 -9.52
C LEU A 460 13.74 -18.28 -9.76
N LEU A 461 14.84 -18.47 -9.04
CA LEU A 461 15.60 -19.71 -9.07
C LEU A 461 14.93 -20.77 -8.20
N ASN A 462 14.63 -21.91 -8.82
CA ASN A 462 14.07 -23.09 -8.19
C ASN A 462 15.17 -24.16 -8.03
N TYR A 463 16.03 -23.96 -7.03
CA TYR A 463 17.10 -24.89 -6.66
C TYR A 463 16.54 -26.29 -6.39
N ARG A 464 17.31 -27.33 -6.72
CA ARG A 464 17.02 -28.72 -6.36
C ARG A 464 17.69 -28.98 -5.02
N ASP A 465 17.01 -29.65 -4.10
CA ASP A 465 17.60 -30.12 -2.85
C ASP A 465 17.66 -31.63 -2.90
N GLU A 466 18.86 -32.20 -2.99
CA GLU A 466 19.02 -33.65 -2.97
C GLU A 466 18.79 -34.18 -1.55
N ASN A 467 18.36 -35.43 -1.40
CA ASN A 467 18.22 -36.06 -0.09
C ASN A 467 19.60 -36.51 0.41
N ILE A 468 20.51 -35.55 0.56
CA ILE A 468 21.79 -35.75 1.22
C ILE A 468 21.49 -35.97 2.69
N ASP A 469 22.17 -36.93 3.33
CA ASP A 469 22.05 -37.20 4.76
C ASP A 469 22.35 -35.94 5.58
N LYS A 470 21.28 -35.18 5.90
CA LYS A 470 21.32 -33.89 6.62
C LYS A 470 21.78 -34.04 8.08
N SER A 471 22.14 -35.25 8.52
CA SER A 471 22.69 -35.52 9.85
C SER A 471 24.13 -35.05 10.03
N ARG A 472 24.82 -34.70 8.95
CA ARG A 472 26.16 -34.09 9.01
C ARG A 472 26.00 -32.57 8.95
N ASP A 473 26.53 -31.85 9.94
CA ASP A 473 26.69 -30.38 9.94
C ASP A 473 27.66 -29.94 8.81
N ILE A 474 27.30 -30.20 7.55
CA ILE A 474 28.09 -29.87 6.38
C ILE A 474 27.25 -28.96 5.49
N ASP A 475 27.93 -28.00 4.87
CA ASP A 475 27.39 -27.10 3.86
C ASP A 475 26.79 -27.90 2.69
N ILE A 476 25.46 -28.07 2.70
CA ILE A 476 24.71 -28.97 1.80
C ILE A 476 24.89 -28.57 0.33
N SER A 477 25.17 -27.29 0.06
CA SER A 477 25.47 -26.78 -1.28
C SER A 477 26.64 -27.49 -1.95
N GLN A 478 27.59 -28.04 -1.19
CA GLN A 478 28.79 -28.70 -1.73
C GLN A 478 28.52 -30.07 -2.37
N PHE A 479 27.41 -30.72 -2.01
CA PHE A 479 27.07 -32.06 -2.49
C PHE A 479 25.95 -32.05 -3.54
N GLN A 480 25.46 -30.87 -3.95
CA GLN A 480 24.46 -30.81 -4.99
C GLN A 480 25.04 -31.29 -6.32
N PHE A 481 24.28 -32.13 -7.03
CA PHE A 481 24.69 -32.80 -8.26
C PHE A 481 25.87 -33.78 -8.10
N GLU A 482 26.17 -34.27 -6.88
CA GLU A 482 27.31 -35.17 -6.63
C GLU A 482 27.30 -36.41 -7.54
N ASP A 483 26.14 -37.04 -7.74
CA ASP A 483 25.95 -38.22 -8.59
C ASP A 483 26.24 -37.99 -10.09
N VAL A 484 26.37 -36.74 -10.54
CA VAL A 484 26.69 -36.39 -11.93
C VAL A 484 27.89 -35.44 -12.03
N ARG A 485 28.74 -35.41 -11.00
CA ARG A 485 30.01 -34.68 -10.98
C ARG A 485 31.18 -35.62 -11.25
N PHE A 486 32.00 -35.23 -12.21
CA PHE A 486 33.13 -36.00 -12.69
C PHE A 486 34.39 -35.16 -12.62
N LYS A 487 35.46 -35.69 -12.02
CA LYS A 487 36.73 -34.97 -11.91
C LYS A 487 37.35 -34.79 -13.28
N PHE A 488 37.87 -33.59 -13.54
CA PHE A 488 38.50 -33.24 -14.79
C PHE A 488 39.59 -34.24 -15.22
N GLU A 489 40.49 -34.60 -14.31
CA GLU A 489 41.58 -35.54 -14.60
C GLU A 489 41.10 -36.98 -14.86
N ASP A 490 39.98 -37.41 -14.29
CA ASP A 490 39.43 -38.75 -14.52
C ASP A 490 38.86 -38.85 -15.95
N VAL A 491 38.17 -37.80 -16.40
CA VAL A 491 37.73 -37.69 -17.81
C VAL A 491 38.95 -37.62 -18.73
N ARG A 492 39.95 -36.79 -18.39
CA ARG A 492 41.20 -36.65 -19.15
C ARG A 492 42.03 -37.94 -19.20
N LYS A 493 41.92 -38.84 -18.22
CA LYS A 493 42.53 -40.19 -18.25
C LYS A 493 41.65 -41.24 -18.91
N GLY A 494 40.36 -40.98 -19.07
CA GLY A 494 39.41 -41.88 -19.72
C GLY A 494 38.96 -43.00 -18.79
N THR A 495 38.90 -42.70 -17.48
CA THR A 495 38.50 -43.65 -16.45
C THR A 495 37.00 -43.60 -16.14
N ILE A 496 36.24 -42.81 -16.91
CA ILE A 496 34.79 -42.61 -16.76
C ILE A 496 34.06 -43.28 -17.94
N ASP A 497 32.87 -43.81 -17.67
CA ASP A 497 32.03 -44.48 -18.68
C ASP A 497 31.41 -43.45 -19.64
N ALA A 498 31.39 -43.76 -20.92
CA ALA A 498 30.78 -42.90 -21.94
C ALA A 498 29.27 -42.69 -21.74
N VAL A 499 28.58 -43.63 -21.08
CA VAL A 499 27.16 -43.52 -20.73
C VAL A 499 26.86 -42.28 -19.89
N ASP A 500 27.84 -41.77 -19.16
CA ASP A 500 27.71 -40.61 -18.28
C ASP A 500 27.62 -39.28 -19.02
N PHE A 501 28.02 -39.24 -20.30
CA PHE A 501 28.04 -38.02 -21.11
C PHE A 501 27.14 -38.10 -22.35
N LYS A 502 26.86 -39.32 -22.84
CA LYS A 502 26.13 -39.54 -24.09
C LYS A 502 24.75 -38.91 -24.12
N ASN A 503 24.51 -38.08 -25.14
CA ASN A 503 23.27 -37.31 -25.35
C ASN A 503 22.88 -36.39 -24.18
N ARG A 504 23.81 -36.08 -23.26
CA ARG A 504 23.59 -35.20 -22.11
C ARG A 504 24.08 -33.78 -22.38
N ILE A 505 23.76 -32.88 -21.45
CA ILE A 505 24.39 -31.57 -21.35
C ILE A 505 25.60 -31.72 -20.44
N VAL A 506 26.78 -31.35 -20.93
CA VAL A 506 28.02 -31.43 -20.17
C VAL A 506 28.48 -30.01 -19.85
N LEU A 507 28.55 -29.68 -18.56
CA LEU A 507 29.08 -28.43 -18.06
C LEU A 507 30.53 -28.65 -17.64
N ILE A 508 31.45 -27.77 -18.04
CA ILE A 508 32.85 -27.84 -17.65
C ILE A 508 33.19 -26.55 -16.92
N GLY A 509 33.61 -26.64 -15.66
CA GLY A 509 33.85 -25.45 -14.84
C GLY A 509 34.64 -25.76 -13.56
N ILE A 510 34.88 -24.72 -12.77
CA ILE A 510 35.71 -24.78 -11.56
C ILE A 510 34.80 -25.00 -10.34
N THR A 511 35.21 -25.89 -9.44
CA THR A 511 34.50 -26.12 -8.17
C THR A 511 35.44 -26.08 -6.96
N ASP A 512 36.60 -25.44 -7.08
CA ASP A 512 37.52 -25.29 -5.95
C ASP A 512 37.30 -23.97 -5.20
N ARG A 513 37.25 -24.06 -3.87
CA ARG A 513 37.13 -22.93 -2.95
C ARG A 513 38.39 -22.08 -2.84
N THR A 514 39.60 -22.62 -3.08
CA THR A 514 40.82 -21.81 -2.93
C THR A 514 40.95 -20.74 -4.01
N GLU A 515 40.25 -20.91 -5.13
CA GLU A 515 40.12 -19.95 -6.24
C GLU A 515 38.77 -19.22 -6.16
N ALA A 516 38.29 -18.87 -4.95
CA ALA A 516 36.98 -18.35 -4.52
C ALA A 516 36.25 -17.26 -5.37
N VAL A 517 36.81 -16.85 -6.51
CA VAL A 517 36.30 -15.85 -7.44
C VAL A 517 34.93 -16.21 -8.03
N ASP A 518 34.58 -17.50 -8.11
CA ASP A 518 33.36 -17.98 -8.77
C ASP A 518 32.33 -18.65 -7.82
N TYR A 519 32.47 -18.46 -6.51
CA TYR A 519 31.45 -18.88 -5.56
C TYR A 519 30.41 -17.80 -5.34
N VAL A 520 29.15 -18.20 -5.27
CA VAL A 520 28.02 -17.31 -4.97
C VAL A 520 27.22 -17.83 -3.79
N GLN A 521 26.74 -16.90 -2.96
CA GLN A 521 25.83 -17.20 -1.86
C GLN A 521 24.45 -17.56 -2.42
N THR A 522 23.88 -18.66 -1.96
CA THR A 522 22.54 -19.14 -2.36
C THR A 522 21.69 -19.42 -1.12
N PRO A 523 20.37 -19.64 -1.25
CA PRO A 523 19.53 -20.06 -0.13
C PRO A 523 19.99 -21.36 0.56
N TYR A 524 20.85 -22.15 -0.09
CA TYR A 524 21.38 -23.43 0.40
C TYR A 524 22.84 -23.36 0.89
N GLY A 525 23.45 -22.18 0.89
CA GLY A 525 24.88 -21.98 1.19
C GLY A 525 25.69 -21.53 -0.02
N GLU A 526 27.02 -21.57 0.10
CA GLU A 526 27.92 -21.16 -0.99
C GLU A 526 28.02 -22.23 -2.06
N MET A 527 27.78 -21.85 -3.32
CA MET A 527 27.77 -22.77 -4.45
C MET A 527 28.70 -22.27 -5.56
N ALA A 528 29.39 -23.20 -6.23
CA ALA A 528 30.22 -22.89 -7.39
C ALA A 528 29.36 -22.44 -8.58
N GLY A 529 29.83 -21.47 -9.37
CA GLY A 529 29.13 -20.90 -10.52
C GLY A 529 28.61 -21.95 -11.50
N VAL A 530 29.44 -22.94 -11.83
CA VAL A 530 29.06 -24.04 -12.73
C VAL A 530 27.89 -24.87 -12.21
N VAL A 531 27.80 -25.08 -10.89
CA VAL A 531 26.69 -25.81 -10.26
C VAL A 531 25.42 -24.96 -10.25
N VAL A 532 25.56 -23.64 -10.06
CA VAL A 532 24.44 -22.70 -10.22
C VAL A 532 23.91 -22.70 -11.65
N HIS A 533 24.79 -22.70 -12.65
CA HIS A 533 24.39 -22.84 -14.05
C HIS A 533 23.67 -24.17 -14.31
N ALA A 534 24.09 -25.27 -13.67
CA ALA A 534 23.38 -26.54 -13.73
C ALA A 534 21.94 -26.44 -13.20
N HIS A 535 21.70 -25.73 -12.08
CA HIS A 535 20.34 -25.47 -11.60
C HIS A 535 19.52 -24.62 -12.57
N MET A 536 20.10 -23.55 -13.11
CA MET A 536 19.43 -22.67 -14.07
C MET A 536 18.99 -23.42 -15.32
N ILE A 537 19.89 -24.21 -15.90
CA ILE A 537 19.65 -25.05 -17.08
C ILE A 537 18.61 -26.12 -16.77
N SER A 538 18.79 -26.86 -15.66
CA SER A 538 17.86 -27.89 -15.23
C SER A 538 16.45 -27.32 -15.03
N GLN A 539 16.30 -26.13 -14.43
CA GLN A 539 15.01 -25.50 -14.26
C GLN A 539 14.29 -25.29 -15.59
N ILE A 540 14.98 -24.75 -16.61
CA ILE A 540 14.37 -24.48 -17.92
C ILE A 540 13.95 -25.78 -18.61
N ILE A 541 14.83 -26.77 -18.65
CA ILE A 541 14.58 -28.05 -19.34
C ILE A 541 13.50 -28.84 -18.63
N SER A 542 13.55 -28.91 -17.30
CA SER A 542 12.58 -29.66 -16.50
C SER A 542 11.19 -29.03 -16.58
N THR A 543 11.08 -27.71 -16.71
CA THR A 543 9.79 -27.08 -16.96
C THR A 543 9.18 -27.56 -18.28
N GLU A 544 9.98 -27.70 -19.34
CA GLU A 544 9.47 -28.13 -20.65
C GLU A 544 9.22 -29.63 -20.76
N LEU A 545 10.13 -30.45 -20.25
CA LEU A 545 10.08 -31.92 -20.42
C LEU A 545 9.29 -32.61 -19.31
N ASP A 546 9.39 -32.11 -18.07
CA ASP A 546 8.83 -32.77 -16.88
C ASP A 546 7.66 -31.99 -16.27
N GLN A 547 7.27 -30.86 -16.88
CA GLN A 547 6.27 -29.92 -16.34
C GLN A 547 6.59 -29.45 -14.92
N ARG A 548 7.89 -29.34 -14.60
CA ARG A 548 8.35 -28.91 -13.27
C ARG A 548 7.81 -27.52 -12.94
N SER A 549 7.11 -27.43 -11.81
CA SER A 549 6.45 -26.21 -11.35
C SER A 549 7.44 -25.07 -11.12
N GLN A 550 7.06 -23.87 -11.55
CA GLN A 550 7.78 -22.64 -11.23
C GLN A 550 7.37 -22.14 -9.85
N ILE A 551 8.27 -21.42 -9.18
CA ILE A 551 7.93 -20.72 -7.95
C ILE A 551 6.91 -19.64 -8.28
N GLN A 552 5.68 -19.87 -7.82
CA GLN A 552 4.59 -18.93 -7.98
C GLN A 552 4.59 -17.97 -6.81
N VAL A 553 4.24 -16.72 -7.08
CA VAL A 553 4.17 -15.68 -6.06
C VAL A 553 2.74 -15.17 -6.02
N TRP A 554 2.22 -14.93 -4.82
CA TRP A 554 0.89 -14.33 -4.70
C TRP A 554 0.84 -12.95 -5.34
N SER A 555 -0.32 -12.63 -5.91
CA SER A 555 -0.58 -11.29 -6.39
C SER A 555 -0.75 -10.33 -5.21
N PHE A 556 -0.47 -9.05 -5.45
CA PHE A 556 -0.57 -8.02 -4.43
C PHE A 556 -1.94 -7.98 -3.74
N GLU A 557 -3.03 -8.24 -4.48
CA GLU A 557 -4.38 -8.26 -3.94
C GLU A 557 -4.59 -9.41 -2.95
N ARG A 558 -4.04 -10.59 -3.25
CA ARG A 558 -4.10 -11.75 -2.35
C ARG A 558 -3.29 -11.50 -1.09
N GLU A 559 -2.11 -10.92 -1.22
CA GLU A 559 -1.29 -10.54 -0.08
C GLU A 559 -1.98 -9.49 0.81
N PHE A 560 -2.60 -8.47 0.20
CA PHE A 560 -3.36 -7.46 0.93
C PHE A 560 -4.51 -8.08 1.72
N LEU A 561 -5.32 -8.92 1.07
CA LEU A 561 -6.43 -9.62 1.74
C LEU A 561 -5.93 -10.54 2.86
N TRP A 562 -4.76 -11.14 2.69
CA TRP A 562 -4.13 -11.97 3.71
C TRP A 562 -3.70 -11.15 4.92
N ILE A 563 -3.00 -10.03 4.73
CA ILE A 563 -2.60 -9.12 5.81
C ILE A 563 -3.83 -8.60 6.56
N LEU A 564 -4.89 -8.23 5.81
CA LEU A 564 -6.14 -7.75 6.36
C LEU A 564 -6.86 -8.82 7.18
N LEU A 565 -6.94 -10.06 6.68
CA LEU A 565 -7.55 -11.19 7.38
C LEU A 565 -6.89 -11.42 8.73
N TRP A 566 -5.55 -11.43 8.79
CA TRP A 566 -4.82 -11.66 10.03
C TRP A 566 -4.88 -10.47 10.99
N GLY A 567 -4.89 -9.23 10.49
CA GLY A 567 -5.09 -8.05 11.34
C GLY A 567 -6.50 -8.00 11.96
N LEU A 568 -7.53 -8.32 11.17
CA LEU A 568 -8.89 -8.47 11.68
C LEU A 568 -8.96 -9.61 12.70
N GLY A 569 -8.39 -10.78 12.39
CA GLY A 569 -8.33 -11.92 13.30
C GLY A 569 -7.67 -11.57 14.65
N GLY A 570 -6.53 -10.89 14.63
CA GLY A 570 -5.78 -10.51 15.83
C GLY A 570 -6.55 -9.51 16.69
N SER A 571 -7.17 -8.50 16.07
CA SER A 571 -8.03 -7.53 16.76
C SER A 571 -9.28 -8.18 17.39
N ILE A 572 -9.91 -9.12 16.67
CA ILE A 572 -11.06 -9.90 17.13
C ILE A 572 -10.68 -10.80 18.30
N TRP A 573 -9.54 -11.49 18.22
CA TRP A 573 -9.02 -12.28 19.32
C TRP A 573 -8.77 -11.41 20.56
N GLY A 574 -8.13 -10.26 20.37
CA GLY A 574 -7.88 -9.28 21.42
C GLY A 574 -9.16 -8.84 22.13
N ILE A 575 -10.20 -8.46 21.40
CA ILE A 575 -11.47 -8.03 22.01
C ILE A 575 -12.25 -9.18 22.66
N TRP A 576 -12.16 -10.39 22.08
CA TRP A 576 -12.81 -11.60 22.61
C TRP A 576 -12.29 -11.94 24.01
N LEU A 577 -10.97 -11.91 24.21
CA LEU A 577 -10.32 -12.15 25.52
C LEU A 577 -10.84 -11.20 26.60
N ILE A 578 -10.91 -9.91 26.27
CA ILE A 578 -11.37 -8.85 27.17
C ILE A 578 -12.87 -9.00 27.49
N SER A 579 -13.64 -9.59 26.56
CA SER A 579 -15.11 -9.72 26.72
C SER A 579 -15.49 -10.86 27.66
N HIS A 580 -14.68 -11.91 27.74
CA HIS A 580 -15.02 -13.13 28.48
C HIS A 580 -14.40 -13.21 29.89
N ARG A 581 -13.32 -12.48 30.20
CA ARG A 581 -12.63 -12.54 31.52
C ARG A 581 -12.15 -11.15 31.97
N LYS A 582 -12.58 -10.69 33.15
CA LYS A 582 -12.29 -9.33 33.68
C LYS A 582 -10.87 -9.14 34.25
N SER A 583 -10.06 -10.20 34.35
CA SER A 583 -8.72 -10.14 34.94
C SER A 583 -7.67 -9.74 33.91
N VAL A 584 -6.83 -8.75 34.25
CA VAL A 584 -5.70 -8.28 33.42
C VAL A 584 -4.70 -9.41 33.19
N VAL A 585 -4.42 -10.22 34.20
CA VAL A 585 -3.47 -11.35 34.09
C VAL A 585 -3.93 -12.36 33.03
N TRP A 586 -5.24 -12.65 32.98
CA TRP A 586 -5.82 -13.57 31.97
C TRP A 586 -5.81 -12.99 30.56
N SER A 587 -6.03 -11.67 30.43
CA SER A 587 -5.93 -11.00 29.13
C SER A 587 -4.49 -11.05 28.61
N VAL A 588 -3.50 -10.77 29.46
CA VAL A 588 -2.09 -10.82 29.07
C VAL A 588 -1.66 -12.23 28.68
N THR A 589 -1.98 -13.26 29.50
CA THR A 589 -1.60 -14.64 29.18
C THR A 589 -2.32 -15.17 27.94
N GLY A 590 -3.62 -14.88 27.80
CA GLY A 590 -4.40 -15.25 26.61
C GLY A 590 -3.95 -14.53 25.34
N LEU A 591 -3.49 -13.28 25.46
CA LEU A 591 -2.94 -12.52 24.34
C LEU A 591 -1.60 -13.11 23.90
N SER A 592 -0.68 -13.37 24.84
CA SER A 592 0.62 -13.99 24.52
C SER A 592 0.45 -15.35 23.83
N LEU A 593 -0.43 -16.21 24.36
CA LEU A 593 -0.73 -17.50 23.75
C LEU A 593 -1.36 -17.34 22.37
N GLY A 594 -2.29 -16.39 22.21
CA GLY A 594 -2.90 -16.06 20.92
C GLY A 594 -1.89 -15.53 19.89
N CYS A 595 -0.94 -14.68 20.30
CA CYS A 595 0.15 -14.22 19.46
C CYS A 595 0.99 -15.39 18.94
N ILE A 596 1.39 -16.30 19.84
CA ILE A 596 2.14 -17.50 19.45
C ILE A 596 1.32 -18.36 18.47
N ILE A 597 0.07 -18.67 18.79
CA ILE A 597 -0.79 -19.51 17.94
C ILE A 597 -0.97 -18.89 16.55
N GLY A 598 -1.26 -17.59 16.48
CA GLY A 598 -1.44 -16.89 15.20
C GLY A 598 -0.15 -16.84 14.38
N CYS A 599 0.98 -16.51 14.99
CA CYS A 599 2.28 -16.52 14.30
C CYS A 599 2.65 -17.92 13.79
N VAL A 600 2.44 -18.96 14.60
CA VAL A 600 2.67 -20.36 14.18
C VAL A 600 1.72 -20.73 13.03
N ALA A 601 0.44 -20.36 13.09
CA ALA A 601 -0.51 -20.66 12.03
C ALA A 601 -0.13 -19.98 10.71
N VAL A 602 0.24 -18.70 10.72
CA VAL A 602 0.73 -17.97 9.55
C VAL A 602 1.98 -18.62 8.98
N TYR A 603 2.94 -18.95 9.84
CA TYR A 603 4.18 -19.62 9.46
C TYR A 603 3.91 -20.98 8.79
N LEU A 604 3.07 -21.83 9.40
CA LEU A 604 2.71 -23.14 8.85
C LEU A 604 2.01 -23.00 7.50
N ILE A 605 1.06 -22.07 7.35
CA ILE A 605 0.36 -21.88 6.09
C ILE A 605 1.32 -21.42 4.98
N GLY A 606 2.23 -20.49 5.28
CA GLY A 606 3.19 -20.00 4.29
C GLY A 606 4.20 -21.06 3.87
N THR A 607 4.75 -21.81 4.83
CA THR A 607 5.74 -22.85 4.58
C THR A 607 5.16 -24.09 3.91
N GLU A 608 3.95 -24.52 4.28
CA GLU A 608 3.23 -25.58 3.56
C GLU A 608 2.81 -25.15 2.15
N GLY A 609 2.50 -23.86 1.93
CA GLY A 609 2.30 -23.28 0.60
C GLY A 609 3.51 -23.48 -0.32
N MET A 610 4.70 -23.20 0.20
CA MET A 610 5.96 -23.41 -0.52
C MET A 610 6.23 -24.90 -0.75
N LYS A 611 6.05 -25.72 0.27
CA LYS A 611 6.35 -27.15 0.28
C LYS A 611 5.45 -27.98 -0.64
N LEU A 612 4.15 -27.74 -0.60
CA LEU A 612 3.15 -28.56 -1.30
C LEU A 612 2.76 -28.01 -2.67
N TYR A 613 2.76 -26.68 -2.82
CA TYR A 613 2.24 -26.03 -4.03
C TYR A 613 3.31 -25.23 -4.79
N THR A 614 4.54 -25.13 -4.27
CA THR A 614 5.59 -24.27 -4.86
C THR A 614 5.13 -22.81 -4.96
N VAL A 615 4.35 -22.37 -3.96
CA VAL A 615 3.81 -21.01 -3.88
C VAL A 615 4.47 -20.27 -2.72
N TRP A 616 5.08 -19.13 -3.01
CA TRP A 616 5.55 -18.21 -2.00
C TRP A 616 4.39 -17.35 -1.48
N ILE A 617 4.02 -17.60 -0.22
CA ILE A 617 3.02 -16.83 0.53
C ILE A 617 3.77 -16.02 1.60
N PRO A 618 3.57 -14.69 1.68
CA PRO A 618 4.25 -13.88 2.69
C PRO A 618 3.84 -14.25 4.12
N ILE A 619 4.82 -14.29 5.03
CA ILE A 619 4.66 -14.73 6.42
C ILE A 619 4.79 -13.56 7.40
N LEU A 620 5.76 -12.67 7.24
CA LEU A 620 6.07 -11.66 8.26
C LEU A 620 5.00 -10.56 8.35
N PRO A 621 4.55 -9.91 7.26
CA PRO A 621 3.49 -8.90 7.34
C PRO A 621 2.19 -9.38 8.02
N PRO A 622 1.60 -10.54 7.65
CA PRO A 622 0.39 -11.03 8.32
C PRO A 622 0.62 -11.40 9.80
N ALA A 623 1.78 -11.97 10.16
CA ALA A 623 2.13 -12.27 11.55
C ALA A 623 2.24 -10.99 12.41
N LEU A 624 2.85 -9.93 11.85
CA LEU A 624 2.90 -8.61 12.49
C LEU A 624 1.51 -7.98 12.60
N SER A 625 0.70 -8.06 11.54
CA SER A 625 -0.67 -7.55 11.54
C SER A 625 -1.52 -8.20 12.64
N TRP A 626 -1.47 -9.53 12.76
CA TRP A 626 -2.11 -10.28 13.85
C TRP A 626 -1.67 -9.79 15.23
N THR A 627 -0.35 -9.77 15.46
CA THR A 627 0.23 -9.49 16.78
C THR A 627 -0.01 -8.06 17.21
N VAL A 628 0.31 -7.09 16.35
CA VAL A 628 0.18 -5.66 16.64
C VAL A 628 -1.28 -5.25 16.81
N ALA A 629 -2.19 -5.76 15.97
CA ALA A 629 -3.61 -5.45 16.09
C ALA A 629 -4.20 -5.99 17.41
N GLY A 630 -3.85 -7.22 17.81
CA GLY A 630 -4.30 -7.80 19.08
C GLY A 630 -3.80 -7.05 20.32
N ILE A 631 -2.52 -6.63 20.29
CA ILE A 631 -1.89 -5.84 21.36
C ILE A 631 -2.55 -4.46 21.48
N ILE A 632 -2.68 -3.71 20.37
CA ILE A 632 -3.21 -2.35 20.40
C ILE A 632 -4.66 -2.32 20.88
N VAL A 633 -5.50 -3.26 20.44
CA VAL A 633 -6.89 -3.36 20.94
C VAL A 633 -6.93 -3.53 22.46
N ASN A 634 -6.05 -4.38 23.02
CA ASN A 634 -5.97 -4.57 24.47
C ASN A 634 -5.50 -3.31 25.19
N ILE A 635 -4.41 -2.68 24.73
CA ILE A 635 -3.85 -1.48 25.35
C ILE A 635 -4.89 -0.35 25.37
N VAL A 636 -5.47 -0.03 24.22
CA VAL A 636 -6.45 1.05 24.10
C VAL A 636 -7.66 0.78 24.99
N TYR A 637 -8.17 -0.45 25.02
CA TYR A 637 -9.28 -0.82 25.88
C TYR A 637 -8.98 -0.60 27.37
N TYR A 638 -7.82 -1.06 27.87
CA TYR A 638 -7.47 -0.90 29.28
C TYR A 638 -7.16 0.55 29.64
N CYS A 639 -6.54 1.33 28.75
CA CYS A 639 -6.37 2.78 28.93
C CYS A 639 -7.72 3.49 29.05
N MET A 640 -8.67 3.19 28.16
CA MET A 640 -10.02 3.75 28.25
C MET A 640 -10.77 3.32 29.50
N LYS A 641 -10.59 2.08 29.95
CA LYS A 641 -11.16 1.58 31.20
C LYS A 641 -10.57 2.32 32.41
N SER A 642 -9.27 2.58 32.42
CA SER A 642 -8.60 3.33 33.50
C SER A 642 -9.09 4.78 33.58
N LEU A 643 -9.19 5.47 32.44
CA LEU A 643 -9.69 6.84 32.37
C LEU A 643 -11.15 6.97 32.84
N LYS A 644 -11.99 5.96 32.62
CA LYS A 644 -13.36 5.92 33.17
C LYS A 644 -13.41 5.69 34.68
N VAL A 645 -12.37 5.13 35.28
CA VAL A 645 -12.29 4.90 36.74
C VAL A 645 -11.77 6.15 37.46
N GLU A 646 -10.99 7.01 36.81
CA GLU A 646 -10.51 8.29 37.40
C GLU A 646 -11.52 9.45 37.32
N HIS A 647 -12.64 9.28 36.61
CA HIS A 647 -13.71 10.29 36.48
C HIS A 647 -15.02 9.93 37.20
N ASN A 648 -15.05 8.81 37.91
CA ASN A 648 -16.11 8.41 38.84
C ASN A 648 -15.55 8.36 40.25
#